data_AF-A0A818CYD5-F1
#
_entry.id   AF-A0A818CYD5-F1
#
_cell.length_a   1.000
_cell.length_b   1.000
_cell.length_c   1.000
_cell.angle_alpha   90.00
_cell.angle_beta   90.00
_cell.angle_gamma   90.00
#
_symmetry.space_group_name_H-M   'P 1'
#
loop_
_entity.id
_entity.type
_entity.pdbx_description
1 polymer ?
#
loop_
_entity_poly.entity_id
_entity_poly.type
_entity_poly.pdbx_seq_one_letter_code
_entity_poly.pdbx_strand_id
1 'polypeptide(L)'
;MESISRATSLGNTAIIQKALVHLLQSENEQTQNCALQIISNFTIIEPPPHFLSAILALLRPDNSRDLKERACNLLGKIAEKAVTDEVITALINALQNQHSWIRKKACEALGKIGEKAATTEAITALLNALQDQDEWVICEANEALQKIVGKAATNEVITALRNALQHELSEVRGSACEALGNIGEKAATNEVVTALLNALQDKASWIRTKACEALGKIGEKAATNEVITALRNALRDQDYRVRSGACDFLGNIGEKAATNEVVTALLNALRDQDYHVRSGACEALGKIGEKAATNEAITALLNALQDQYSSVIERAGEALQNIVRKAATNKVISALLNALRDQDSWIRGKASEALGEIREKAATNEVISALLNTLQDQDWRVRTGACKALGEIGEKAATNEVISALLNALRDQDYHVRSGACEVLGKVGEKAATNEVITALRNALQDQDSNVIWRAGEALQNIVGKAATNEVISALLNALRDQDYHVRWVAHKALREVGEKAAKNEVISALLNALQDQDWRVRTGACKALGEIGEKAATNEIICALLNALRDQHSNVRSGACGGLRKIVGKAATNEVISALLNALQDELYEVRERACEALGKISENVATNGVITALLNARHDQESSVQYKAYAALREIDEKAAANDVISGLVNALQDQDEWVRTDACEALGKIVGKAATNDVISALLNALRDEHSNVRWGACVALGKIGEKAATNEVISALLNALQDQDEWVRKNACEALGKIVGKAATNDVISALLNALRDEHSSVRYGACGGLRKIVGKAATDEVITALLNALRDESYEVRERACEALGNIGEKAATIEVVTALLNALQDESYEVTKRACEALQNIVGKAATNEVITALRNALRNQDYRVRSGACDALGNIGEKAATNEVVTALLNAPRGQVSWIKRNASQALGKIGERAKMSIVICNVVTAINDGWMDMNGMEERDCFERTISSYLGMKELETAMIKKLYLCVMHKNVRLNDIASDHFMTLFLETENVAWAPFVAYGALLQGNAITITEKNGIRMCDSKGVLEFSIRRHELLDSLVEACRDLKSSLMGGLLVAVEQR
;
A
#
# COMPACT_ATOMS: atom_id res chain seq x y z
N MET A 1 10.09 -18.33 -50.01
CA MET A 1 10.54 -19.11 -48.83
C MET A 1 11.42 -18.25 -47.92
N GLU A 2 12.52 -17.66 -48.41
CA GLU A 2 13.35 -16.73 -47.60
C GLU A 2 12.61 -15.51 -47.04
N SER A 3 11.70 -14.91 -47.82
CA SER A 3 10.86 -13.79 -47.33
C SER A 3 9.81 -14.23 -46.30
N ILE A 4 9.42 -15.51 -46.32
CA ILE A 4 8.43 -16.12 -45.42
C ILE A 4 9.10 -16.45 -44.07
N SER A 5 10.38 -16.86 -44.07
CA SER A 5 11.11 -17.20 -42.84
C SER A 5 11.57 -15.99 -42.01
N ARG A 6 11.54 -14.78 -42.59
CA ARG A 6 11.90 -13.52 -41.89
C ARG A 6 10.69 -12.72 -41.40
N ALA A 7 9.46 -13.10 -41.76
CA ALA A 7 8.26 -12.36 -41.41
C ALA A 7 7.66 -12.85 -40.07
N THR A 8 7.47 -11.95 -39.12
CA THR A 8 6.85 -12.24 -37.80
C THR A 8 5.33 -12.09 -37.78
N SER A 9 4.73 -11.40 -38.77
CA SER A 9 3.28 -11.26 -38.94
C SER A 9 2.88 -11.09 -40.42
N LEU A 10 1.65 -11.49 -40.77
CA LEU A 10 1.09 -11.37 -42.13
C LEU A 10 0.83 -9.92 -42.58
N GLY A 11 0.78 -8.95 -41.65
CA GLY A 11 0.46 -7.55 -41.92
C GLY A 11 1.56 -6.74 -42.61
N ASN A 12 2.81 -7.24 -42.62
CA ASN A 12 3.98 -6.45 -43.00
C ASN A 12 4.32 -6.48 -44.50
N THR A 13 3.58 -7.20 -45.35
CA THR A 13 3.94 -7.34 -46.78
C THR A 13 2.75 -7.62 -47.70
N ALA A 14 2.22 -6.58 -48.33
CA ALA A 14 1.10 -6.68 -49.30
C ALA A 14 1.36 -7.65 -50.46
N ILE A 15 2.64 -7.85 -50.83
CA ILE A 15 3.06 -8.79 -51.87
C ILE A 15 2.82 -10.25 -51.44
N ILE A 16 3.11 -10.59 -50.19
CA ILE A 16 2.93 -11.94 -49.65
C ILE A 16 1.43 -12.25 -49.52
N GLN A 17 0.62 -11.29 -49.07
CA GLN A 17 -0.83 -11.42 -48.98
C GLN A 17 -1.47 -11.71 -50.35
N LYS A 18 -1.13 -10.93 -51.38
CA LYS A 18 -1.64 -11.15 -52.76
C LYS A 18 -1.21 -12.51 -53.32
N ALA A 19 0.05 -12.91 -53.10
CA ALA A 19 0.54 -14.20 -53.55
C ALA A 19 -0.20 -15.36 -52.88
N LEU A 20 -0.42 -15.30 -51.56
CA LEU A 20 -1.15 -16.33 -50.82
C LEU A 20 -2.63 -16.43 -51.24
N VAL A 21 -3.31 -15.31 -51.50
CA VAL A 21 -4.68 -15.35 -52.04
C VAL A 21 -4.73 -15.99 -53.43
N HIS A 22 -3.79 -15.67 -54.31
CA HIS A 22 -3.70 -16.34 -55.62
C HIS A 22 -3.46 -17.85 -55.50
N LEU A 23 -2.66 -18.28 -54.52
CA LEU A 23 -2.41 -19.71 -54.27
C LEU A 23 -3.66 -20.40 -53.69
N LEU A 24 -4.42 -19.74 -52.81
CA LEU A 24 -5.70 -20.24 -52.31
C LEU A 24 -6.76 -20.33 -53.43
N GLN A 25 -6.69 -19.48 -54.45
CA GLN A 25 -7.58 -19.49 -55.61
C GLN A 25 -7.10 -20.41 -56.76
N SER A 26 -6.01 -21.14 -56.57
CA SER A 26 -5.50 -22.09 -57.57
C SER A 26 -6.47 -23.23 -57.80
N GLU A 27 -6.53 -23.78 -59.02
CA GLU A 27 -7.29 -25.02 -59.31
C GLU A 27 -6.60 -26.29 -58.76
N ASN A 28 -5.36 -26.18 -58.27
CA ASN A 28 -4.59 -27.30 -57.73
C ASN A 28 -4.74 -27.40 -56.20
N GLU A 29 -5.35 -28.48 -55.73
CA GLU A 29 -5.58 -28.74 -54.30
C GLU A 29 -4.30 -28.78 -53.46
N GLN A 30 -3.21 -29.33 -53.99
CA GLN A 30 -1.93 -29.38 -53.29
C GLN A 30 -1.36 -27.97 -53.09
N THR A 31 -1.55 -27.09 -54.06
CA THR A 31 -1.19 -25.67 -53.97
C THR A 31 -2.02 -24.94 -52.91
N GLN A 32 -3.33 -25.19 -52.88
CA GLN A 32 -4.24 -24.62 -51.87
C GLN A 32 -3.90 -25.12 -50.46
N ASN A 33 -3.59 -26.41 -50.31
CA ASN A 33 -3.19 -27.02 -49.03
C ASN A 33 -1.85 -26.47 -48.51
N CYS A 34 -0.88 -26.28 -49.39
CA CYS A 34 0.38 -25.60 -49.07
C CYS A 34 0.14 -24.16 -48.62
N ALA A 35 -0.76 -23.44 -49.30
CA ALA A 35 -1.13 -22.08 -48.90
C ALA A 35 -1.76 -22.08 -47.50
N LEU A 36 -2.79 -22.89 -47.23
CA LEU A 36 -3.41 -23.00 -45.90
C LEU A 36 -2.40 -23.32 -44.79
N GLN A 37 -1.46 -24.22 -45.05
CA GLN A 37 -0.42 -24.59 -44.09
C GLN A 37 0.56 -23.45 -43.80
N ILE A 38 1.02 -22.75 -44.84
CA ILE A 38 1.88 -21.56 -44.70
C ILE A 38 1.17 -20.50 -43.85
N ILE A 39 -0.11 -20.28 -44.13
CA ILE A 39 -0.92 -19.28 -43.42
C ILE A 39 -1.10 -19.64 -41.94
N SER A 40 -1.29 -20.93 -41.64
CA SER A 40 -1.51 -21.42 -40.27
C SER A 40 -0.31 -21.24 -39.33
N ASN A 41 0.88 -20.96 -39.88
CA ASN A 41 2.13 -20.73 -39.14
C ASN A 41 2.36 -19.26 -38.76
N PHE A 42 1.52 -18.33 -39.23
CA PHE A 42 1.65 -16.91 -38.94
C PHE A 42 0.68 -16.43 -37.86
N THR A 43 1.12 -15.45 -37.07
CA THR A 43 0.25 -14.72 -36.13
C THR A 43 -0.64 -13.75 -36.92
N ILE A 44 -1.92 -14.08 -37.07
CA ILE A 44 -2.92 -13.26 -37.76
C ILE A 44 -3.61 -12.35 -36.74
N ILE A 45 -3.32 -11.06 -36.75
CA ILE A 45 -3.93 -10.08 -35.84
C ILE A 45 -5.15 -9.40 -36.50
N GLU A 46 -5.06 -9.12 -37.81
CA GLU A 46 -6.18 -8.68 -38.64
C GLU A 46 -6.09 -9.36 -40.02
N PRO A 47 -6.96 -10.33 -40.35
CA PRO A 47 -6.98 -10.95 -41.67
C PRO A 47 -7.50 -9.95 -42.71
N PRO A 48 -6.80 -9.75 -43.85
CA PRO A 48 -7.34 -8.93 -44.92
C PRO A 48 -8.68 -9.49 -45.45
N PRO A 49 -9.70 -8.67 -45.78
CA PRO A 49 -11.03 -9.17 -46.19
C PRO A 49 -11.01 -10.14 -47.37
N HIS A 50 -10.12 -9.90 -48.34
CA HIS A 50 -9.92 -10.75 -49.52
C HIS A 50 -9.28 -12.11 -49.21
N PHE A 51 -8.64 -12.22 -48.04
CA PHE A 51 -8.03 -13.45 -47.55
C PHE A 51 -9.08 -14.33 -46.87
N LEU A 52 -9.97 -13.70 -46.09
CA LEU A 52 -11.09 -14.37 -45.46
C LEU A 52 -12.06 -14.93 -46.52
N SER A 53 -12.41 -14.13 -47.53
CA SER A 53 -13.28 -14.59 -48.62
C SER A 53 -12.66 -15.75 -49.43
N ALA A 54 -11.34 -15.76 -49.61
CA ALA A 54 -10.63 -16.86 -50.26
C ALA A 54 -10.69 -18.15 -49.42
N ILE A 55 -10.51 -18.09 -48.10
CA ILE A 55 -10.62 -19.26 -47.21
C ILE A 55 -12.07 -19.75 -47.15
N LEU A 56 -13.05 -18.85 -47.10
CA LEU A 56 -14.49 -19.19 -47.13
C LEU A 56 -14.89 -19.89 -48.43
N ALA A 57 -14.32 -19.49 -49.58
CA ALA A 57 -14.55 -20.15 -50.86
C ALA A 57 -14.08 -21.62 -50.87
N LEU A 58 -13.15 -22.00 -49.98
CA LEU A 58 -12.67 -23.37 -49.85
C LEU A 58 -13.64 -24.29 -49.09
N LEU A 59 -14.63 -23.74 -48.39
CA LEU A 59 -15.64 -24.50 -47.66
C LEU A 59 -16.82 -24.98 -48.53
N ARG A 60 -16.78 -24.78 -49.86
CA ARG A 60 -17.84 -25.20 -50.78
C ARG A 60 -18.02 -26.73 -50.80
N PRO A 61 -19.26 -27.23 -51.03
CA PRO A 61 -19.56 -28.66 -51.03
C PRO A 61 -18.68 -29.50 -51.97
N ASP A 62 -18.22 -28.92 -53.08
CA ASP A 62 -17.48 -29.63 -54.14
C ASP A 62 -15.99 -29.87 -53.84
N ASN A 63 -15.43 -29.20 -52.81
CA ASN A 63 -14.02 -29.33 -52.46
C ASN A 63 -13.70 -30.58 -51.62
N SER A 64 -12.43 -31.00 -51.61
CA SER A 64 -12.00 -32.19 -50.87
C SER A 64 -12.18 -32.05 -49.35
N ARG A 65 -12.23 -33.19 -48.66
CA ARG A 65 -12.33 -33.27 -47.19
C ARG A 65 -11.14 -32.57 -46.52
N ASP A 66 -9.92 -32.87 -46.97
CA ASP A 66 -8.68 -32.37 -46.36
C ASP A 66 -8.55 -30.86 -46.49
N LEU A 67 -9.01 -30.30 -47.63
CA LEU A 67 -9.01 -28.87 -47.89
C LEU A 67 -10.01 -28.13 -46.98
N LYS A 68 -11.23 -28.67 -46.85
CA LYS A 68 -12.26 -28.15 -45.94
C LYS A 68 -11.79 -28.20 -44.48
N GLU A 69 -11.14 -29.29 -44.08
CA GLU A 69 -10.61 -29.45 -42.72
C GLU A 69 -9.56 -28.39 -42.39
N ARG A 70 -8.57 -28.21 -43.27
CA ARG A 70 -7.52 -27.20 -43.09
C ARG A 70 -8.09 -25.78 -43.10
N ALA A 71 -9.10 -25.53 -43.92
CA ALA A 71 -9.81 -24.25 -43.95
C ALA A 71 -10.58 -23.99 -42.65
N CYS A 72 -11.35 -24.96 -42.13
CA CYS A 72 -12.05 -24.84 -40.84
C CYS A 72 -11.10 -24.63 -39.65
N ASN A 73 -9.99 -25.38 -39.59
CA ASN A 73 -8.99 -25.24 -38.54
C ASN A 73 -8.32 -23.84 -38.58
N LEU A 74 -8.05 -23.34 -39.78
CA LEU A 74 -7.49 -22.01 -39.96
C LEU A 74 -8.51 -20.92 -39.60
N LEU A 75 -9.78 -21.08 -39.99
CA LEU A 75 -10.85 -20.15 -39.60
C LEU A 75 -11.01 -20.09 -38.08
N GLY A 76 -10.94 -21.23 -37.36
CA GLY A 76 -10.97 -21.22 -35.89
C GLY A 76 -9.81 -20.42 -35.27
N LYS A 77 -8.59 -20.55 -35.81
CA LYS A 77 -7.42 -19.75 -35.38
C LYS A 77 -7.55 -18.26 -35.72
N ILE A 78 -8.16 -17.94 -36.86
CA ILE A 78 -8.41 -16.55 -37.29
C ILE A 78 -9.50 -15.92 -36.43
N ALA A 79 -10.57 -16.67 -36.15
CA ALA A 79 -11.76 -16.19 -35.44
C ALA A 79 -11.49 -15.84 -33.97
N GLU A 80 -10.49 -16.48 -33.34
CA GLU A 80 -10.02 -16.11 -31.99
C GLU A 80 -9.51 -14.64 -31.91
N LYS A 81 -9.05 -14.07 -33.04
CA LYS A 81 -8.42 -12.75 -33.10
C LYS A 81 -9.23 -11.71 -33.89
N ALA A 82 -9.99 -12.13 -34.90
CA ALA A 82 -10.86 -11.28 -35.70
C ALA A 82 -12.27 -11.89 -35.80
N VAL A 83 -13.24 -11.29 -35.12
CA VAL A 83 -14.63 -11.74 -35.11
C VAL A 83 -15.45 -10.90 -36.08
N THR A 84 -15.94 -11.52 -37.15
CA THR A 84 -16.86 -10.90 -38.12
C THR A 84 -18.11 -11.77 -38.32
N ASP A 85 -19.24 -11.15 -38.63
CA ASP A 85 -20.53 -11.84 -38.84
C ASP A 85 -20.47 -12.86 -40.00
N GLU A 86 -19.62 -12.60 -40.99
CA GLU A 86 -19.35 -13.50 -42.12
C GLU A 86 -18.72 -14.83 -41.66
N VAL A 87 -17.80 -14.79 -40.68
CA VAL A 87 -17.17 -16.00 -40.12
C VAL A 87 -18.18 -16.81 -39.31
N ILE A 88 -18.97 -16.13 -38.47
CA ILE A 88 -20.00 -16.79 -37.65
C ILE A 88 -21.03 -17.49 -38.56
N THR A 89 -21.51 -16.81 -39.60
CA THR A 89 -22.45 -17.37 -40.59
C THR A 89 -21.87 -18.60 -41.31
N ALA A 90 -20.59 -18.55 -41.67
CA ALA A 90 -19.93 -19.68 -42.33
C ALA A 90 -19.79 -20.89 -41.40
N LEU A 91 -19.47 -20.68 -40.13
CA LEU A 91 -19.41 -21.76 -39.13
C LEU A 91 -20.79 -22.35 -38.85
N ILE A 92 -21.84 -21.52 -38.81
CA ILE A 92 -23.23 -22.00 -38.72
C ILE A 92 -23.58 -22.91 -39.89
N ASN A 93 -23.22 -22.52 -41.12
CA ASN A 93 -23.45 -23.36 -42.30
C ASN A 93 -22.64 -24.67 -42.25
N ALA A 94 -21.43 -24.64 -41.69
CA ALA A 94 -20.60 -25.83 -41.51
C ALA A 94 -21.19 -26.84 -40.51
N LEU A 95 -22.03 -26.39 -39.56
CA LEU A 95 -22.80 -27.28 -38.69
C LEU A 95 -23.86 -28.10 -39.44
N GLN A 96 -24.24 -27.72 -40.66
CA GLN A 96 -25.18 -28.49 -41.51
C GLN A 96 -24.46 -29.43 -42.48
N ASN A 97 -23.13 -29.59 -42.36
CA ASN A 97 -22.36 -30.42 -43.27
C ASN A 97 -22.68 -31.92 -43.09
N GLN A 98 -22.69 -32.69 -44.18
CA GLN A 98 -22.90 -34.14 -44.15
C GLN A 98 -21.87 -34.92 -43.30
N HIS A 99 -20.65 -34.40 -43.13
CA HIS A 99 -19.59 -35.06 -42.36
C HIS A 99 -19.54 -34.61 -40.90
N SER A 100 -19.63 -35.56 -39.96
CA SER A 100 -19.66 -35.28 -38.52
C SER A 100 -18.41 -34.56 -38.00
N TRP A 101 -17.23 -34.89 -38.52
CA TRP A 101 -15.99 -34.20 -38.19
C TRP A 101 -16.05 -32.68 -38.46
N ILE A 102 -16.66 -32.27 -39.59
CA ILE A 102 -16.75 -30.84 -39.96
C ILE A 102 -17.68 -30.12 -39.00
N ARG A 103 -18.83 -30.75 -38.65
CA ARG A 103 -19.76 -30.22 -37.65
C ARG A 103 -19.07 -30.09 -36.29
N LYS A 104 -18.31 -31.11 -35.86
CA LYS A 104 -17.49 -31.08 -34.64
C LYS A 104 -16.56 -29.86 -34.60
N LYS A 105 -15.79 -29.65 -35.67
CA LYS A 105 -14.85 -28.52 -35.76
C LYS A 105 -15.54 -27.16 -35.83
N ALA A 106 -16.73 -27.10 -36.41
CA ALA A 106 -17.56 -25.90 -36.37
C ALA A 106 -18.04 -25.58 -34.95
N CYS A 107 -18.46 -26.59 -34.17
CA CYS A 107 -18.78 -26.43 -32.74
C CYS A 107 -17.57 -25.89 -31.96
N GLU A 108 -16.41 -26.54 -32.09
CA GLU A 108 -15.17 -26.14 -31.40
C GLU A 108 -14.78 -24.69 -31.73
N ALA A 109 -14.86 -24.31 -33.01
CA ALA A 109 -14.53 -22.98 -33.48
C ALA A 109 -15.51 -21.92 -32.94
N LEU A 110 -16.83 -22.20 -32.95
CA LEU A 110 -17.83 -21.32 -32.35
C LEU A 110 -17.59 -21.14 -30.84
N GLY A 111 -17.27 -22.23 -30.13
CA GLY A 111 -16.92 -22.19 -28.71
C GLY A 111 -15.69 -21.32 -28.41
N LYS A 112 -14.67 -21.34 -29.28
CA LYS A 112 -13.47 -20.49 -29.15
C LYS A 112 -13.73 -19.01 -29.42
N ILE A 113 -14.71 -18.68 -30.26
CA ILE A 113 -15.13 -17.28 -30.47
C ILE A 113 -15.77 -16.71 -29.20
N GLY A 114 -16.42 -17.57 -28.39
CA GLY A 114 -17.00 -17.20 -27.11
C GLY A 114 -18.18 -16.23 -27.25
N GLU A 115 -18.27 -15.24 -26.35
CA GLU A 115 -19.42 -14.32 -26.23
C GLU A 115 -19.78 -13.57 -27.52
N LYS A 116 -18.83 -13.36 -28.44
CA LYS A 116 -19.08 -12.66 -29.71
C LYS A 116 -19.82 -13.52 -30.74
N ALA A 117 -19.85 -14.85 -30.56
CA ALA A 117 -20.65 -15.78 -31.37
C ALA A 117 -22.03 -16.06 -30.77
N ALA A 118 -22.44 -15.34 -29.72
CA ALA A 118 -23.73 -15.52 -29.03
C ALA A 118 -24.91 -14.93 -29.83
N THR A 119 -25.05 -15.32 -31.09
CA THR A 119 -26.22 -14.98 -31.93
C THR A 119 -27.31 -16.05 -31.79
N THR A 120 -28.56 -15.65 -32.05
CA THR A 120 -29.72 -16.55 -32.01
C THR A 120 -29.55 -17.73 -32.98
N GLU A 121 -28.98 -17.48 -34.16
CA GLU A 121 -28.72 -18.47 -35.19
C GLU A 121 -27.62 -19.45 -34.78
N ALA A 122 -26.53 -18.97 -34.18
CA ALA A 122 -25.44 -19.82 -33.70
C ALA A 122 -25.89 -20.76 -32.58
N ILE A 123 -26.64 -20.23 -31.61
CA ILE A 123 -27.17 -21.03 -30.50
C ILE A 123 -28.20 -22.04 -31.00
N THR A 124 -29.10 -21.65 -31.91
CA THR A 124 -30.07 -22.59 -32.50
C THR A 124 -29.34 -23.71 -33.27
N ALA A 125 -28.29 -23.37 -34.02
CA ALA A 125 -27.50 -24.36 -34.75
C ALA A 125 -26.73 -25.30 -33.81
N LEU A 126 -26.20 -24.81 -32.69
CA LEU A 126 -25.53 -25.63 -31.68
C LEU A 126 -26.52 -26.51 -30.90
N LEU A 127 -27.71 -26.00 -30.57
CA LEU A 127 -28.78 -26.79 -29.95
C LEU A 127 -29.26 -27.91 -30.88
N ASN A 128 -29.31 -27.66 -32.19
CA ASN A 128 -29.58 -28.70 -33.18
C ASN A 128 -28.42 -29.71 -33.28
N ALA A 129 -27.17 -29.27 -33.11
CA ALA A 129 -25.98 -30.14 -33.09
C ALA A 129 -25.93 -31.05 -31.85
N LEU A 130 -26.67 -30.77 -30.77
CA LEU A 130 -26.85 -31.71 -29.66
C LEU A 130 -27.72 -32.93 -30.03
N GLN A 131 -28.38 -32.90 -31.20
CA GLN A 131 -29.18 -34.00 -31.74
C GLN A 131 -28.42 -34.83 -32.78
N ASP A 132 -27.11 -34.59 -32.91
CA ASP A 132 -26.28 -35.28 -33.87
C ASP A 132 -26.22 -36.79 -33.62
N GLN A 133 -25.95 -37.57 -34.66
CA GLN A 133 -25.72 -39.01 -34.53
C GLN A 133 -24.32 -39.32 -33.96
N ASP A 134 -23.38 -38.37 -34.06
CA ASP A 134 -22.01 -38.52 -33.58
C ASP A 134 -21.84 -37.91 -32.17
N GLU A 135 -21.54 -38.76 -31.19
CA GLU A 135 -21.35 -38.41 -29.77
C GLU A 135 -20.30 -37.30 -29.58
N TRP A 136 -19.27 -37.23 -30.42
CA TRP A 136 -18.24 -36.19 -30.32
C TRP A 136 -18.76 -34.82 -30.75
N VAL A 137 -19.71 -34.77 -31.69
CA VAL A 137 -20.36 -33.51 -32.08
C VAL A 137 -21.24 -33.02 -30.93
N ILE A 138 -21.96 -33.93 -30.25
CA ILE A 138 -22.80 -33.61 -29.10
C ILE A 138 -21.95 -33.02 -27.96
N CYS A 139 -20.83 -33.66 -27.60
CA CYS A 139 -19.94 -33.16 -26.55
C CYS A 139 -19.40 -31.75 -26.87
N GLU A 140 -18.91 -31.54 -28.09
CA GLU A 140 -18.35 -30.25 -28.50
C GLU A 140 -19.43 -29.17 -28.65
N ALA A 141 -20.64 -29.53 -29.08
CA ALA A 141 -21.76 -28.61 -29.11
C ALA A 141 -22.14 -28.15 -27.69
N ASN A 142 -22.13 -29.05 -26.71
CA ASN A 142 -22.38 -28.71 -25.31
C ASN A 142 -21.29 -27.78 -24.76
N GLU A 143 -20.02 -28.12 -24.98
CA GLU A 143 -18.90 -27.27 -24.54
C GLU A 143 -18.90 -25.90 -25.22
N ALA A 144 -19.26 -25.83 -26.51
CA ALA A 144 -19.40 -24.59 -27.24
C ALA A 144 -20.54 -23.72 -26.68
N LEU A 145 -21.70 -24.31 -26.37
CA LEU A 145 -22.81 -23.61 -25.71
C LEU A 145 -22.39 -23.06 -24.35
N GLN A 146 -21.62 -23.80 -23.56
CA GLN A 146 -21.12 -23.29 -22.28
C GLN A 146 -20.19 -22.08 -22.43
N LYS A 147 -19.31 -22.08 -23.43
CA LYS A 147 -18.33 -21.00 -23.67
C LYS A 147 -18.94 -19.76 -24.31
N ILE A 148 -19.95 -19.93 -25.17
CA ILE A 148 -20.59 -18.83 -25.90
C ILE A 148 -21.56 -18.05 -25.01
N VAL A 149 -22.29 -18.75 -24.14
CA VAL A 149 -23.41 -18.18 -23.36
C VAL A 149 -22.93 -17.56 -22.02
N GLY A 150 -21.73 -16.98 -21.99
CA GLY A 150 -21.18 -16.23 -20.85
C GLY A 150 -21.98 -14.95 -20.51
N LYS A 151 -21.33 -13.78 -20.41
CA LYS A 151 -22.02 -12.50 -20.09
C LYS A 151 -22.91 -11.96 -21.22
N ALA A 152 -22.89 -12.58 -22.40
CA ALA A 152 -23.72 -12.23 -23.56
C ALA A 152 -25.15 -12.81 -23.43
N ALA A 153 -26.00 -12.10 -22.68
CA ALA A 153 -27.40 -12.45 -22.51
C ALA A 153 -28.30 -11.46 -23.28
N THR A 154 -28.69 -11.81 -24.51
CA THR A 154 -29.79 -11.12 -25.21
C THR A 154 -31.10 -11.83 -24.90
N ASN A 155 -32.21 -11.10 -24.95
CA ASN A 155 -33.54 -11.66 -24.71
C ASN A 155 -33.88 -12.80 -25.68
N GLU A 156 -33.36 -12.73 -26.90
CA GLU A 156 -33.56 -13.75 -27.94
C GLU A 156 -32.83 -15.06 -27.60
N VAL A 157 -31.59 -14.97 -27.11
CA VAL A 157 -30.80 -16.12 -26.65
C VAL A 157 -31.47 -16.80 -25.45
N ILE A 158 -31.94 -16.02 -24.47
CA ILE A 158 -32.68 -16.54 -23.32
C ILE A 158 -33.97 -17.24 -23.77
N THR A 159 -34.67 -16.68 -24.75
CA THR A 159 -35.90 -17.27 -25.31
C THR A 159 -35.62 -18.60 -26.02
N ALA A 160 -34.54 -18.68 -26.79
CA ALA A 160 -34.13 -19.91 -27.48
C ALA A 160 -33.78 -21.03 -26.48
N LEU A 161 -33.00 -20.72 -25.45
CA LEU A 161 -32.65 -21.68 -24.39
C LEU A 161 -33.87 -22.10 -23.56
N ARG A 162 -34.79 -21.18 -23.26
CA ARG A 162 -36.06 -21.49 -22.61
C ARG A 162 -36.88 -22.49 -23.43
N ASN A 163 -36.99 -22.29 -24.74
CA ASN A 163 -37.71 -23.21 -25.62
C ASN A 163 -37.04 -24.60 -25.67
N ALA A 164 -35.70 -24.64 -25.61
CA ALA A 164 -34.93 -25.88 -25.58
C ALA A 164 -35.16 -26.73 -24.32
N LEU A 165 -35.62 -26.13 -23.20
CA LEU A 165 -36.05 -26.89 -22.01
C LEU A 165 -37.26 -27.78 -22.26
N GLN A 166 -38.05 -27.55 -23.31
CA GLN A 166 -39.21 -28.38 -23.68
C GLN A 166 -38.88 -29.42 -24.75
N HIS A 167 -37.60 -29.58 -25.10
CA HIS A 167 -37.18 -30.50 -26.15
C HIS A 167 -37.38 -31.97 -25.74
N GLU A 168 -37.66 -32.85 -26.70
CA GLU A 168 -37.92 -34.28 -26.43
C GLU A 168 -36.67 -35.02 -25.88
N LEU A 169 -35.49 -34.63 -26.36
CA LEU A 169 -34.20 -35.21 -25.94
C LEU A 169 -33.71 -34.62 -24.61
N SER A 170 -33.27 -35.49 -23.70
CA SER A 170 -32.75 -35.10 -22.40
C SER A 170 -31.46 -34.27 -22.49
N GLU A 171 -30.59 -34.60 -23.44
CA GLU A 171 -29.30 -33.96 -23.68
C GLU A 171 -29.47 -32.46 -23.95
N VAL A 172 -30.46 -32.12 -24.77
CA VAL A 172 -30.83 -30.74 -25.12
C VAL A 172 -31.39 -30.01 -23.90
N ARG A 173 -32.30 -30.66 -23.15
CA ARG A 173 -32.90 -30.06 -21.93
C ARG A 173 -31.85 -29.76 -20.87
N GLY A 174 -30.94 -30.69 -20.62
CA GLY A 174 -29.92 -30.54 -19.59
C GLY A 174 -28.87 -29.49 -19.94
N SER A 175 -28.44 -29.46 -21.21
CA SER A 175 -27.53 -28.42 -21.71
C SER A 175 -28.19 -27.03 -21.65
N ALA A 176 -29.49 -26.95 -21.94
CA ALA A 176 -30.27 -25.71 -21.79
C ALA A 176 -30.36 -25.26 -20.32
N CYS A 177 -30.60 -26.17 -19.37
CA CYS A 177 -30.54 -25.87 -17.94
C CYS A 177 -29.17 -25.27 -17.55
N GLU A 178 -28.09 -25.94 -17.93
CA GLU A 178 -26.74 -25.53 -17.57
C GLU A 178 -26.35 -24.17 -18.18
N ALA A 179 -26.68 -23.95 -19.46
CA ALA A 179 -26.48 -22.67 -20.14
C ALA A 179 -27.27 -21.53 -19.47
N LEU A 180 -28.53 -21.74 -19.12
CA LEU A 180 -29.36 -20.76 -18.39
C LEU A 180 -28.77 -20.46 -17.00
N GLY A 181 -28.26 -21.47 -16.30
CA GLY A 181 -27.56 -21.28 -15.04
C GLY A 181 -26.29 -20.44 -15.17
N ASN A 182 -25.51 -20.64 -16.23
CA ASN A 182 -24.27 -19.88 -16.47
C ASN A 182 -24.53 -18.42 -16.87
N ILE A 183 -25.67 -18.12 -17.51
CA ILE A 183 -26.14 -16.73 -17.71
C ILE A 183 -26.39 -16.04 -16.35
N GLY A 184 -26.76 -16.80 -15.33
CA GLY A 184 -26.98 -16.32 -13.96
C GLY A 184 -28.15 -15.35 -13.85
N GLU A 185 -27.99 -14.29 -13.08
CA GLU A 185 -29.06 -13.32 -12.77
C GLU A 185 -29.77 -12.72 -13.99
N LYS A 186 -29.11 -12.64 -15.17
CA LYS A 186 -29.72 -12.08 -16.38
C LYS A 186 -30.81 -12.99 -16.97
N ALA A 187 -30.77 -14.29 -16.67
CA ALA A 187 -31.79 -15.25 -17.08
C ALA A 187 -32.99 -15.32 -16.13
N ALA A 188 -33.03 -14.50 -15.07
CA ALA A 188 -34.08 -14.49 -14.04
C ALA A 188 -35.43 -13.89 -14.53
N THR A 189 -35.95 -14.33 -15.67
CA THR A 189 -37.30 -13.97 -16.12
C THR A 189 -38.33 -14.97 -15.58
N ASN A 190 -39.57 -14.54 -15.35
CA ASN A 190 -40.63 -15.41 -14.86
C ASN A 190 -40.82 -16.65 -15.75
N GLU A 191 -40.72 -16.48 -17.07
CA GLU A 191 -40.90 -17.56 -18.03
C GLU A 191 -39.78 -18.62 -17.97
N VAL A 192 -38.53 -18.19 -17.75
CA VAL A 192 -37.39 -19.09 -17.56
C VAL A 192 -37.50 -19.82 -16.24
N VAL A 193 -37.87 -19.11 -15.17
CA VAL A 193 -38.08 -19.72 -13.84
C VAL A 193 -39.17 -20.79 -13.92
N THR A 194 -40.31 -20.52 -14.57
CA THR A 194 -41.37 -21.52 -14.78
C THR A 194 -40.89 -22.72 -15.61
N ALA A 195 -40.09 -22.49 -16.64
CA ALA A 195 -39.54 -23.58 -17.45
C ALA A 195 -38.56 -24.47 -16.65
N LEU A 196 -37.70 -23.88 -15.82
CA LEU A 196 -36.80 -24.61 -14.94
C LEU A 196 -37.55 -25.35 -13.82
N LEU A 197 -38.67 -24.79 -13.32
CA LEU A 197 -39.55 -25.48 -12.38
C LEU A 197 -40.16 -26.75 -12.99
N ASN A 198 -40.53 -26.72 -14.27
CA ASN A 198 -40.99 -27.92 -14.97
C ASN A 198 -39.85 -28.94 -15.14
N ALA A 199 -38.61 -28.47 -15.40
CA ALA A 199 -37.43 -29.35 -15.48
C ALA A 199 -37.08 -30.03 -14.15
N LEU A 200 -37.45 -29.44 -13.00
CA LEU A 200 -37.36 -30.12 -11.70
C LEU A 200 -38.30 -31.33 -11.57
N GLN A 201 -39.29 -31.47 -12.45
CA GLN A 201 -40.20 -32.62 -12.51
C GLN A 201 -39.84 -33.59 -13.65
N ASP A 202 -38.67 -33.44 -14.26
CA ASP A 202 -38.23 -34.32 -15.35
C ASP A 202 -38.06 -35.77 -14.88
N LYS A 203 -38.34 -36.72 -15.76
CA LYS A 203 -38.17 -38.16 -15.50
C LYS A 203 -36.70 -38.49 -15.20
N ALA A 204 -35.75 -37.83 -15.86
CA ALA A 204 -34.33 -38.05 -15.69
C ALA A 204 -33.76 -37.29 -14.49
N SER A 205 -33.12 -37.99 -13.55
CA SER A 205 -32.60 -37.36 -12.32
C SER A 205 -31.50 -36.33 -12.59
N TRP A 206 -30.66 -36.56 -13.59
CA TRP A 206 -29.60 -35.62 -13.96
C TRP A 206 -30.14 -34.27 -14.47
N ILE A 207 -31.32 -34.25 -15.13
CA ILE A 207 -32.00 -33.01 -15.53
C ILE A 207 -32.51 -32.28 -14.30
N ARG A 208 -33.12 -33.00 -13.35
CA ARG A 208 -33.56 -32.41 -12.08
C ARG A 208 -32.40 -31.80 -11.32
N THR A 209 -31.24 -32.46 -11.30
CA THR A 209 -30.01 -31.91 -10.71
C THR A 209 -29.57 -30.63 -11.42
N LYS A 210 -29.49 -30.64 -12.76
CA LYS A 210 -29.10 -29.46 -13.54
C LYS A 210 -30.08 -28.30 -13.41
N ALA A 211 -31.37 -28.58 -13.27
CA ALA A 211 -32.39 -27.58 -12.99
C ALA A 211 -32.21 -26.96 -11.59
N CYS A 212 -31.92 -27.76 -10.55
CA CYS A 212 -31.56 -27.27 -9.22
C CYS A 212 -30.32 -26.36 -9.26
N GLU A 213 -29.24 -26.80 -9.92
CA GLU A 213 -28.00 -26.04 -10.07
C GLU A 213 -28.22 -24.73 -10.83
N ALA A 214 -28.99 -24.77 -11.91
CA ALA A 214 -29.27 -23.61 -12.75
C ALA A 214 -30.03 -22.53 -11.97
N LEU A 215 -31.11 -22.92 -11.29
CA LEU A 215 -31.85 -22.01 -10.42
C LEU A 215 -30.95 -21.48 -9.28
N GLY A 216 -30.08 -22.33 -8.74
CA GLY A 216 -28.96 -22.02 -7.84
C GLY A 216 -28.11 -20.83 -8.26
N LYS A 217 -27.63 -20.88 -9.51
CA LYS A 217 -26.76 -19.87 -10.10
C LYS A 217 -27.51 -18.60 -10.51
N ILE A 218 -28.80 -18.70 -10.84
CA ILE A 218 -29.67 -17.52 -11.08
C ILE A 218 -29.85 -16.71 -9.78
N GLY A 219 -29.75 -17.37 -8.62
CA GLY A 219 -29.62 -16.73 -7.32
C GLY A 219 -30.90 -16.05 -6.81
N GLU A 220 -30.73 -15.01 -6.02
CA GLU A 220 -31.79 -14.37 -5.21
C GLU A 220 -32.95 -13.80 -6.04
N LYS A 221 -32.73 -13.49 -7.33
CA LYS A 221 -33.78 -12.98 -8.25
C LYS A 221 -34.81 -14.03 -8.65
N ALA A 222 -34.47 -15.32 -8.57
CA ALA A 222 -35.41 -16.42 -8.81
C ALA A 222 -36.18 -16.85 -7.54
N ALA A 223 -35.96 -16.20 -6.38
CA ALA A 223 -36.54 -16.59 -5.10
C ALA A 223 -38.03 -16.22 -4.98
N THR A 224 -38.89 -16.92 -5.72
CA THR A 224 -40.34 -16.87 -5.57
C THR A 224 -40.84 -17.95 -4.61
N ASN A 225 -42.04 -17.78 -4.05
CA ASN A 225 -42.65 -18.79 -3.17
C ASN A 225 -42.85 -20.14 -3.88
N GLU A 226 -43.11 -20.12 -5.19
CA GLU A 226 -43.24 -21.33 -6.01
C GLU A 226 -41.90 -22.07 -6.14
N VAL A 227 -40.79 -21.34 -6.35
CA VAL A 227 -39.45 -21.91 -6.37
C VAL A 227 -39.07 -22.49 -5.01
N ILE A 228 -39.31 -21.76 -3.93
CA ILE A 228 -39.04 -22.27 -2.57
C ILE A 228 -39.83 -23.57 -2.30
N THR A 229 -41.09 -23.64 -2.75
CA THR A 229 -41.93 -24.83 -2.61
C THR A 229 -41.39 -26.01 -3.44
N ALA A 230 -40.95 -25.76 -4.67
CA ALA A 230 -40.38 -26.80 -5.53
C ALA A 230 -39.06 -27.34 -4.97
N LEU A 231 -38.19 -26.49 -4.42
CA LEU A 231 -36.93 -26.91 -3.79
C LEU A 231 -37.16 -27.72 -2.52
N ARG A 232 -38.15 -27.33 -1.70
CA ARG A 232 -38.57 -28.11 -0.55
C ARG A 232 -39.02 -29.52 -0.96
N ASN A 233 -39.67 -29.67 -2.11
CA ASN A 233 -40.04 -30.97 -2.65
C ASN A 233 -38.81 -31.73 -3.19
N ALA A 234 -37.87 -31.03 -3.85
CA ALA A 234 -36.62 -31.61 -4.35
C ALA A 234 -35.70 -32.15 -3.23
N LEU A 235 -35.77 -31.61 -2.02
CA LEU A 235 -35.13 -32.19 -0.82
C LEU A 235 -35.63 -33.60 -0.47
N ARG A 236 -36.74 -34.06 -1.07
CA ARG A 236 -37.31 -35.40 -0.88
C ARG A 236 -37.14 -36.29 -2.12
N ASP A 237 -36.31 -35.88 -3.09
CA ASP A 237 -36.05 -36.64 -4.30
C ASP A 237 -35.33 -37.97 -3.98
N GLN A 238 -35.56 -38.98 -4.82
CA GLN A 238 -34.90 -40.28 -4.68
C GLN A 238 -33.38 -40.17 -4.91
N ASP A 239 -32.95 -39.27 -5.80
CA ASP A 239 -31.54 -39.07 -6.13
C ASP A 239 -30.87 -38.09 -5.14
N TYR A 240 -29.78 -38.53 -4.51
CA TYR A 240 -29.03 -37.74 -3.54
C TYR A 240 -28.44 -36.46 -4.15
N ARG A 241 -28.12 -36.45 -5.45
CA ARG A 241 -27.57 -35.28 -6.15
C ARG A 241 -28.61 -34.17 -6.26
N VAL A 242 -29.87 -34.55 -6.48
CA VAL A 242 -31.00 -33.60 -6.50
C VAL A 242 -31.23 -33.02 -5.10
N ARG A 243 -31.19 -33.86 -4.06
CA ARG A 243 -31.33 -33.42 -2.66
C ARG A 243 -30.19 -32.48 -2.26
N SER A 244 -28.94 -32.82 -2.57
CA SER A 244 -27.77 -31.97 -2.30
C SER A 244 -27.85 -30.64 -3.05
N GLY A 245 -28.16 -30.67 -4.35
CA GLY A 245 -28.32 -29.45 -5.14
C GLY A 245 -29.46 -28.55 -4.63
N ALA A 246 -30.52 -29.13 -4.09
CA ALA A 246 -31.59 -28.37 -3.43
C ALA A 246 -31.11 -27.71 -2.12
N CYS A 247 -30.27 -28.38 -1.32
CA CYS A 247 -29.63 -27.76 -0.16
C CYS A 247 -28.76 -26.57 -0.57
N ASP A 248 -27.86 -26.76 -1.54
CA ASP A 248 -26.93 -25.72 -2.00
C ASP A 248 -27.70 -24.48 -2.50
N PHE A 249 -28.76 -24.71 -3.25
CA PHE A 249 -29.59 -23.62 -3.75
C PHE A 249 -30.37 -22.91 -2.64
N LEU A 250 -31.00 -23.64 -1.71
CA LEU A 250 -31.67 -23.02 -0.56
C LEU A 250 -30.69 -22.16 0.27
N GLY A 251 -29.43 -22.62 0.39
CA GLY A 251 -28.35 -21.83 0.97
C GLY A 251 -28.02 -20.56 0.18
N ASN A 252 -27.94 -20.64 -1.14
CA ASN A 252 -27.64 -19.48 -2.01
C ASN A 252 -28.77 -18.45 -2.07
N ILE A 253 -30.04 -18.85 -1.89
CA ILE A 253 -31.16 -17.92 -1.68
C ILE A 253 -31.01 -17.18 -0.32
N GLY A 254 -30.33 -17.82 0.64
CA GLY A 254 -30.04 -17.25 1.95
C GLY A 254 -31.30 -16.94 2.76
N GLU A 255 -31.33 -15.78 3.41
CA GLU A 255 -32.42 -15.39 4.31
C GLU A 255 -33.82 -15.34 3.67
N LYS A 256 -33.93 -15.23 2.34
CA LYS A 256 -35.24 -15.25 1.65
C LYS A 256 -35.89 -16.64 1.63
N ALA A 257 -35.09 -17.70 1.74
CA ALA A 257 -35.60 -19.07 1.82
C ALA A 257 -36.03 -19.46 3.24
N ALA A 258 -35.87 -18.57 4.23
CA ALA A 258 -36.01 -18.86 5.65
C ALA A 258 -37.48 -19.00 6.14
N THR A 259 -38.23 -19.89 5.52
CA THR A 259 -39.56 -20.30 6.00
C THR A 259 -39.43 -21.47 6.97
N ASN A 260 -40.37 -21.59 7.92
CA ASN A 260 -40.36 -22.70 8.89
C ASN A 260 -40.38 -24.07 8.21
N GLU A 261 -41.08 -24.19 7.08
CA GLU A 261 -41.17 -25.44 6.31
C GLU A 261 -39.85 -25.81 5.63
N VAL A 262 -39.11 -24.82 5.11
CA VAL A 262 -37.77 -25.02 4.54
C VAL A 262 -36.78 -25.42 5.63
N VAL A 263 -36.76 -24.70 6.76
CA VAL A 263 -35.89 -25.05 7.89
C VAL A 263 -36.19 -26.48 8.32
N THR A 264 -37.45 -26.86 8.51
CA THR A 264 -37.84 -28.24 8.86
C THR A 264 -37.37 -29.27 7.81
N ALA A 265 -37.46 -28.94 6.52
CA ALA A 265 -36.97 -29.82 5.46
C ALA A 265 -35.44 -29.98 5.50
N LEU A 266 -34.69 -28.90 5.74
CA LEU A 266 -33.23 -28.95 5.92
C LEU A 266 -32.82 -29.72 7.19
N LEU A 267 -33.60 -29.63 8.27
CA LEU A 267 -33.37 -30.45 9.47
C LEU A 267 -33.54 -31.95 9.20
N ASN A 268 -34.48 -32.33 8.33
CA ASN A 268 -34.60 -33.71 7.88
C ASN A 268 -33.41 -34.11 6.98
N ALA A 269 -32.93 -33.20 6.13
CA ALA A 269 -31.76 -33.43 5.27
C ALA A 269 -30.44 -33.58 6.07
N LEU A 270 -30.33 -32.99 7.27
CA LEU A 270 -29.21 -33.28 8.20
C LEU A 270 -29.18 -34.73 8.68
N ARG A 271 -30.26 -35.49 8.51
CA ARG A 271 -30.35 -36.92 8.86
C ARG A 271 -30.33 -37.83 7.62
N ASP A 272 -29.96 -37.30 6.46
CA ASP A 272 -29.91 -38.05 5.22
C ASP A 272 -28.84 -39.15 5.26
N GLN A 273 -29.08 -40.25 4.53
CA GLN A 273 -28.11 -41.34 4.42
C GLN A 273 -26.83 -40.88 3.72
N ASP A 274 -26.94 -39.98 2.74
CA ASP A 274 -25.81 -39.48 1.97
C ASP A 274 -25.14 -38.28 2.65
N TYR A 275 -23.81 -38.32 2.73
CA TYR A 275 -23.04 -37.30 3.44
C TYR A 275 -22.97 -35.97 2.69
N HIS A 276 -23.10 -35.96 1.35
CA HIS A 276 -23.17 -34.72 0.59
C HIS A 276 -24.43 -33.94 0.93
N VAL A 277 -25.56 -34.62 1.09
CA VAL A 277 -26.83 -34.00 1.48
C VAL A 277 -26.75 -33.44 2.89
N ARG A 278 -26.18 -34.18 3.85
CA ARG A 278 -25.97 -33.69 5.22
C ARG A 278 -25.06 -32.46 5.25
N SER A 279 -23.94 -32.50 4.53
CA SER A 279 -23.01 -31.37 4.40
C SER A 279 -23.69 -30.14 3.77
N GLY A 280 -24.43 -30.33 2.69
CA GLY A 280 -25.18 -29.27 2.02
C GLY A 280 -26.24 -28.66 2.93
N ALA A 281 -26.93 -29.49 3.73
CA ALA A 281 -27.91 -29.02 4.71
C ALA A 281 -27.28 -28.17 5.82
N CYS A 282 -26.09 -28.56 6.33
CA CYS A 282 -25.31 -27.73 7.26
C CYS A 282 -24.99 -26.36 6.64
N GLU A 283 -24.45 -26.36 5.42
CA GLU A 283 -24.09 -25.12 4.71
C GLU A 283 -25.31 -24.23 4.46
N ALA A 284 -26.42 -24.81 4.02
CA ALA A 284 -27.66 -24.09 3.77
C ALA A 284 -28.17 -23.40 5.03
N LEU A 285 -28.24 -24.10 6.17
CA LEU A 285 -28.65 -23.53 7.45
C LEU A 285 -27.70 -22.40 7.90
N GLY A 286 -26.39 -22.58 7.72
CA GLY A 286 -25.39 -21.54 8.00
C GLY A 286 -25.55 -20.29 7.14
N LYS A 287 -25.84 -20.45 5.84
CA LYS A 287 -26.08 -19.34 4.89
C LYS A 287 -27.42 -18.65 5.12
N ILE A 288 -28.46 -19.37 5.53
CA ILE A 288 -29.75 -18.79 5.93
C ILE A 288 -29.59 -17.94 7.21
N GLY A 289 -28.63 -18.27 8.06
CA GLY A 289 -28.21 -17.43 9.19
C GLY A 289 -29.26 -17.35 10.31
N GLU A 290 -29.48 -16.15 10.86
CA GLU A 290 -30.31 -15.95 12.07
C GLU A 290 -31.72 -16.51 11.95
N LYS A 291 -32.33 -16.41 10.77
CA LYS A 291 -33.71 -16.86 10.57
C LYS A 291 -33.86 -18.38 10.68
N ALA A 292 -32.78 -19.14 10.44
CA ALA A 292 -32.74 -20.57 10.66
C ALA A 292 -32.38 -20.96 12.11
N ALA A 293 -32.01 -20.02 12.98
CA ALA A 293 -31.57 -20.29 14.34
C ALA A 293 -32.73 -20.62 15.30
N THR A 294 -33.35 -21.79 15.12
CA THR A 294 -34.28 -22.40 16.08
C THR A 294 -33.55 -23.33 17.04
N ASN A 295 -34.21 -23.70 18.15
CA ASN A 295 -33.67 -24.66 19.11
C ASN A 295 -33.32 -25.99 18.43
N GLU A 296 -34.22 -26.46 17.56
CA GLU A 296 -34.07 -27.71 16.82
C GLU A 296 -32.92 -27.64 15.82
N ALA A 297 -32.73 -26.50 15.15
CA ALA A 297 -31.65 -26.31 14.19
C ALA A 297 -30.27 -26.27 14.84
N ILE A 298 -30.13 -25.53 15.95
CA ILE A 298 -28.89 -25.49 16.70
C ILE A 298 -28.57 -26.88 17.26
N THR A 299 -29.55 -27.59 17.83
CA THR A 299 -29.36 -28.96 18.33
C THR A 299 -28.97 -29.93 17.22
N ALA A 300 -29.60 -29.83 16.04
CA ALA A 300 -29.27 -30.69 14.89
C ALA A 300 -27.86 -30.40 14.34
N LEU A 301 -27.42 -29.14 14.30
CA LEU A 301 -26.06 -28.77 13.89
C LEU A 301 -25.02 -29.21 14.92
N LEU A 302 -25.31 -29.09 16.23
CA LEU A 302 -24.42 -29.60 17.28
C LEU A 302 -24.25 -31.12 17.21
N ASN A 303 -25.32 -31.84 16.84
CA ASN A 303 -25.25 -33.27 16.56
C ASN A 303 -24.45 -33.61 15.30
N ALA A 304 -24.56 -32.79 14.25
CA ALA A 304 -23.78 -32.98 13.02
C ALA A 304 -22.26 -32.86 13.23
N LEU A 305 -21.79 -32.27 14.34
CA LEU A 305 -20.38 -32.28 14.74
C LEU A 305 -19.87 -33.67 15.16
N GLN A 306 -20.76 -34.65 15.36
CA GLN A 306 -20.40 -36.05 15.60
C GLN A 306 -20.37 -36.91 14.33
N ASP A 307 -20.61 -36.32 13.15
CA ASP A 307 -20.69 -37.09 11.91
C ASP A 307 -19.37 -37.82 11.61
N GLN A 308 -19.45 -39.02 11.04
CA GLN A 308 -18.26 -39.80 10.69
C GLN A 308 -17.39 -39.14 9.58
N TYR A 309 -17.97 -38.24 8.78
CA TYR A 309 -17.26 -37.57 7.69
C TYR A 309 -16.79 -36.17 8.09
N SER A 310 -15.49 -35.93 7.94
CA SER A 310 -14.86 -34.62 8.25
C SER A 310 -15.52 -33.44 7.53
N SER A 311 -16.02 -33.65 6.30
CA SER A 311 -16.68 -32.58 5.54
C SER A 311 -17.95 -32.08 6.21
N VAL A 312 -18.72 -32.98 6.85
CA VAL A 312 -19.96 -32.62 7.56
C VAL A 312 -19.62 -31.93 8.88
N ILE A 313 -18.63 -32.45 9.61
CA ILE A 313 -18.16 -31.83 10.88
C ILE A 313 -17.71 -30.39 10.63
N GLU A 314 -16.87 -30.17 9.62
CA GLU A 314 -16.36 -28.85 9.28
C GLU A 314 -17.51 -27.90 8.91
N ARG A 315 -18.42 -28.33 8.02
CA ARG A 315 -19.54 -27.51 7.58
C ARG A 315 -20.55 -27.23 8.69
N ALA A 316 -20.76 -28.16 9.62
CA ALA A 316 -21.58 -27.95 10.81
C ALA A 316 -20.96 -26.93 11.78
N GLY A 317 -19.63 -27.00 11.98
CA GLY A 317 -18.88 -26.03 12.77
C GLY A 317 -18.93 -24.63 12.17
N GLU A 318 -18.71 -24.51 10.86
CA GLU A 318 -18.83 -23.25 10.12
C GLU A 318 -20.26 -22.70 10.17
N ALA A 319 -21.28 -23.56 10.02
CA ALA A 319 -22.67 -23.14 10.11
C ALA A 319 -23.01 -22.59 11.50
N LEU A 320 -22.60 -23.28 12.57
CA LEU A 320 -22.75 -22.80 13.94
C LEU A 320 -22.01 -21.48 14.15
N GLN A 321 -20.76 -21.37 13.72
CA GLN A 321 -20.00 -20.12 13.82
C GLN A 321 -20.66 -18.99 13.06
N ASN A 322 -21.17 -19.24 11.85
CA ASN A 322 -21.86 -18.23 11.05
C ASN A 322 -23.15 -17.75 11.72
N ILE A 323 -23.95 -18.68 12.29
CA ILE A 323 -25.17 -18.35 13.04
C ILE A 323 -24.82 -17.55 14.31
N VAL A 324 -23.84 -18.03 15.08
CA VAL A 324 -23.45 -17.49 16.39
C VAL A 324 -22.73 -16.14 16.29
N ARG A 325 -21.81 -15.97 15.31
CA ARG A 325 -21.05 -14.72 15.13
C ARG A 325 -21.84 -13.62 14.43
N LYS A 326 -22.66 -13.96 13.42
CA LYS A 326 -23.47 -12.95 12.70
C LYS A 326 -24.69 -12.51 13.51
N ALA A 327 -25.20 -13.35 14.40
CA ALA A 327 -26.40 -13.06 15.20
C ALA A 327 -26.25 -13.53 16.65
N ALA A 328 -25.49 -12.79 17.47
CA ALA A 328 -25.50 -12.92 18.93
C ALA A 328 -26.81 -12.34 19.53
N THR A 329 -27.97 -12.77 19.03
CA THR A 329 -29.28 -12.31 19.46
C THR A 329 -29.81 -13.17 20.60
N ASN A 330 -30.78 -12.63 21.36
CA ASN A 330 -31.40 -13.35 22.48
C ASN A 330 -31.96 -14.71 22.03
N LYS A 331 -32.41 -14.84 20.79
CA LYS A 331 -32.94 -16.11 20.25
C LYS A 331 -31.87 -17.19 20.14
N VAL A 332 -30.68 -16.86 19.63
CA VAL A 332 -29.53 -17.79 19.54
C VAL A 332 -29.04 -18.17 20.94
N ILE A 333 -28.95 -17.19 21.85
CA ILE A 333 -28.57 -17.43 23.25
C ILE A 333 -29.58 -18.37 23.93
N SER A 334 -30.89 -18.11 23.82
CA SER A 334 -31.92 -18.99 24.38
C SER A 334 -31.87 -20.41 23.82
N ALA A 335 -31.58 -20.57 22.53
CA ALA A 335 -31.43 -21.89 21.92
C ALA A 335 -30.22 -22.66 22.44
N LEU A 336 -29.06 -21.99 22.59
CA LEU A 336 -27.88 -22.60 23.19
C LEU A 336 -28.09 -22.91 24.68
N LEU A 337 -28.78 -22.06 25.43
CA LEU A 337 -29.17 -22.32 26.82
C LEU A 337 -30.09 -23.54 26.97
N ASN A 338 -30.96 -23.79 26.00
CA ASN A 338 -31.75 -25.02 25.96
C ASN A 338 -30.89 -26.24 25.62
N ALA A 339 -29.94 -26.11 24.69
CA ALA A 339 -29.00 -27.19 24.34
C ALA A 339 -28.06 -27.58 25.50
N LEU A 340 -27.77 -26.66 26.43
CA LEU A 340 -27.08 -27.00 27.70
C LEU A 340 -27.88 -27.95 28.60
N ARG A 341 -29.18 -28.14 28.36
CA ARG A 341 -30.04 -29.06 29.11
C ARG A 341 -30.33 -30.36 28.38
N ASP A 342 -29.65 -30.60 27.25
CA ASP A 342 -29.83 -31.81 26.46
C ASP A 342 -29.37 -33.06 27.22
N GLN A 343 -29.95 -34.21 26.88
CA GLN A 343 -29.57 -35.50 27.47
C GLN A 343 -28.17 -35.95 27.02
N ASP A 344 -27.75 -35.60 25.80
CA ASP A 344 -26.43 -35.94 25.27
C ASP A 344 -25.35 -34.98 25.81
N SER A 345 -24.32 -35.53 26.45
CA SER A 345 -23.22 -34.75 27.01
C SER A 345 -22.39 -34.05 25.95
N TRP A 346 -22.30 -34.59 24.73
CA TRP A 346 -21.63 -33.90 23.64
C TRP A 346 -22.33 -32.61 23.25
N ILE A 347 -23.67 -32.65 23.13
CA ILE A 347 -24.48 -31.48 22.79
C ILE A 347 -24.30 -30.42 23.85
N ARG A 348 -24.37 -30.80 25.15
CA ARG A 348 -24.14 -29.86 26.26
C ARG A 348 -22.74 -29.23 26.21
N GLY A 349 -21.70 -30.02 25.93
CA GLY A 349 -20.33 -29.54 25.83
C GLY A 349 -20.12 -28.56 24.68
N LYS A 350 -20.64 -28.89 23.49
CA LYS A 350 -20.55 -28.02 22.31
C LYS A 350 -21.43 -26.79 22.39
N ALA A 351 -22.60 -26.88 23.03
CA ALA A 351 -23.40 -25.71 23.35
C ALA A 351 -22.64 -24.74 24.28
N SER A 352 -21.90 -25.27 25.26
CA SER A 352 -21.03 -24.46 26.13
C SER A 352 -19.94 -23.74 25.34
N GLU A 353 -19.21 -24.47 24.49
CA GLU A 353 -18.18 -23.88 23.63
C GLU A 353 -18.76 -22.79 22.70
N ALA A 354 -19.90 -23.04 22.07
CA ALA A 354 -20.57 -22.07 21.19
C ALA A 354 -21.03 -20.79 21.94
N LEU A 355 -21.45 -20.91 23.21
CA LEU A 355 -21.71 -19.74 24.06
C LEU A 355 -20.43 -18.92 24.33
N GLY A 356 -19.28 -19.58 24.50
CA GLY A 356 -17.97 -18.93 24.60
C GLY A 356 -17.59 -18.13 23.36
N GLU A 357 -17.89 -18.65 22.17
CA GLU A 357 -17.58 -17.98 20.91
C GLU A 357 -18.35 -16.66 20.70
N ILE A 358 -19.47 -16.46 21.39
CA ILE A 358 -20.21 -15.18 21.46
C ILE A 358 -19.41 -14.12 22.25
N ARG A 359 -18.49 -14.55 23.11
CA ARG A 359 -17.59 -13.73 23.95
C ARG A 359 -18.36 -12.75 24.83
N GLU A 360 -17.94 -11.49 24.86
CA GLU A 360 -18.49 -10.46 25.73
C GLU A 360 -20.01 -10.26 25.59
N LYS A 361 -20.61 -10.55 24.42
CA LYS A 361 -22.06 -10.43 24.22
C LYS A 361 -22.86 -11.49 24.98
N ALA A 362 -22.23 -12.60 25.34
CA ALA A 362 -22.82 -13.66 26.16
C ALA A 362 -22.58 -13.44 27.66
N ALA A 363 -21.97 -12.33 28.09
CA ALA A 363 -21.77 -11.99 29.50
C ALA A 363 -23.06 -11.53 30.22
N THR A 364 -24.15 -12.28 30.08
CA THR A 364 -25.40 -12.04 30.81
C THR A 364 -25.46 -12.91 32.06
N ASN A 365 -26.19 -12.47 33.09
CA ASN A 365 -26.37 -13.25 34.32
C ASN A 365 -26.98 -14.63 34.03
N GLU A 366 -27.93 -14.72 33.09
CA GLU A 366 -28.56 -15.98 32.71
C GLU A 366 -27.56 -16.98 32.13
N VAL A 367 -26.67 -16.53 31.22
CA VAL A 367 -25.63 -17.39 30.63
C VAL A 367 -24.59 -17.79 31.67
N ILE A 368 -24.14 -16.85 32.50
CA ILE A 368 -23.18 -17.13 33.56
C ILE A 368 -23.76 -18.17 34.55
N SER A 369 -25.01 -18.01 35.00
CA SER A 369 -25.66 -18.99 35.87
C SER A 369 -25.83 -20.37 35.21
N ALA A 370 -26.12 -20.42 33.91
CA ALA A 370 -26.20 -21.69 33.17
C ALA A 370 -24.83 -22.38 33.06
N LEU A 371 -23.76 -21.63 32.76
CA LEU A 371 -22.39 -22.16 32.70
C LEU A 371 -21.91 -22.62 34.08
N LEU A 372 -22.29 -21.93 35.17
CA LEU A 372 -22.00 -22.37 36.54
C LEU A 372 -22.65 -23.71 36.87
N ASN A 373 -23.90 -23.94 36.47
CA ASN A 373 -24.54 -25.25 36.60
C ASN A 373 -23.83 -26.30 35.73
N THR A 374 -23.37 -25.92 34.55
CA THR A 374 -22.68 -26.80 33.60
C THR A 374 -21.29 -27.23 34.10
N LEU A 375 -20.63 -26.40 34.92
CA LEU A 375 -19.41 -26.79 35.65
C LEU A 375 -19.64 -27.93 36.67
N GLN A 376 -20.89 -28.24 37.02
CA GLN A 376 -21.26 -29.34 37.91
C GLN A 376 -21.76 -30.58 37.14
N ASP A 377 -21.60 -30.61 35.81
CA ASP A 377 -22.04 -31.75 34.99
C ASP A 377 -21.28 -33.03 35.31
N GLN A 378 -21.92 -34.19 35.10
CA GLN A 378 -21.30 -35.49 35.33
C GLN A 378 -20.17 -35.77 34.32
N ASP A 379 -20.29 -35.28 33.09
CA ASP A 379 -19.29 -35.50 32.04
C ASP A 379 -18.18 -34.43 32.10
N TRP A 380 -16.93 -34.88 32.14
CA TRP A 380 -15.76 -33.99 32.22
C TRP A 380 -15.63 -33.08 30.99
N ARG A 381 -16.05 -33.54 29.80
CA ARG A 381 -15.99 -32.76 28.56
C ARG A 381 -16.91 -31.55 28.64
N VAL A 382 -18.08 -31.73 29.25
CA VAL A 382 -19.05 -30.66 29.48
C VAL A 382 -18.47 -29.64 30.46
N ARG A 383 -17.88 -30.09 31.56
CA ARG A 383 -17.21 -29.22 32.54
C ARG A 383 -16.05 -28.43 31.90
N THR A 384 -15.23 -29.08 31.08
CA THR A 384 -14.16 -28.40 30.33
C THR A 384 -14.71 -27.37 29.34
N GLY A 385 -15.79 -27.70 28.63
CA GLY A 385 -16.49 -26.77 27.73
C GLY A 385 -16.99 -25.54 28.47
N ALA A 386 -17.57 -25.70 29.66
CA ALA A 386 -18.00 -24.60 30.51
C ALA A 386 -16.83 -23.73 31.01
N CYS A 387 -15.70 -24.35 31.42
CA CYS A 387 -14.47 -23.61 31.74
C CYS A 387 -14.04 -22.76 30.54
N LYS A 388 -13.90 -23.37 29.34
CA LYS A 388 -13.47 -22.66 28.14
C LYS A 388 -14.40 -21.48 27.81
N ALA A 389 -15.71 -21.69 27.88
CA ALA A 389 -16.72 -20.66 27.65
C ALA A 389 -16.56 -19.46 28.60
N LEU A 390 -16.43 -19.71 29.91
CA LEU A 390 -16.20 -18.66 30.91
C LEU A 390 -14.89 -17.91 30.65
N GLY A 391 -13.83 -18.61 30.23
CA GLY A 391 -12.56 -18.00 29.86
C GLY A 391 -12.62 -17.12 28.62
N GLU A 392 -13.44 -17.49 27.62
CA GLU A 392 -13.64 -16.72 26.38
C GLU A 392 -14.56 -15.50 26.58
N ILE A 393 -15.51 -15.58 27.52
CA ILE A 393 -16.27 -14.41 28.00
C ILE A 393 -15.33 -13.42 28.74
N GLY A 394 -14.28 -13.94 29.40
CA GLY A 394 -13.18 -13.15 29.95
C GLY A 394 -13.54 -12.38 31.21
N GLU A 395 -12.96 -11.17 31.38
CA GLU A 395 -13.10 -10.35 32.60
C GLU A 395 -14.57 -9.97 32.93
N LYS A 396 -15.49 -10.03 31.97
CA LYS A 396 -16.92 -9.78 32.22
C LYS A 396 -17.62 -10.92 32.95
N ALA A 397 -17.10 -12.16 32.87
CA ALA A 397 -17.58 -13.29 33.66
C ALA A 397 -17.01 -13.31 35.10
N ALA A 398 -16.09 -12.39 35.43
CA ALA A 398 -15.38 -12.36 36.70
C ALA A 398 -16.27 -11.91 37.88
N THR A 399 -17.12 -12.82 38.37
CA THR A 399 -17.91 -12.67 39.60
C THR A 399 -17.34 -13.55 40.71
N ASN A 400 -17.64 -13.24 41.97
CA ASN A 400 -17.21 -14.05 43.10
C ASN A 400 -17.72 -15.50 43.02
N GLU A 401 -18.94 -15.68 42.49
CA GLU A 401 -19.55 -17.00 42.28
C GLU A 401 -18.77 -17.83 41.25
N VAL A 402 -18.36 -17.20 40.13
CA VAL A 402 -17.51 -17.84 39.10
C VAL A 402 -16.14 -18.19 39.67
N ILE A 403 -15.51 -17.30 40.42
CA ILE A 403 -14.22 -17.59 41.07
C ILE A 403 -14.36 -18.78 42.05
N SER A 404 -15.43 -18.82 42.84
CA SER A 404 -15.69 -19.92 43.78
C SER A 404 -15.92 -21.25 43.06
N ALA A 405 -16.65 -21.24 41.95
CA ALA A 405 -16.87 -22.42 41.13
C ALA A 405 -15.58 -22.91 40.47
N LEU A 406 -14.73 -22.01 39.96
CA LEU A 406 -13.44 -22.34 39.38
C LEU A 406 -12.45 -22.89 40.44
N LEU A 407 -12.49 -22.38 41.66
CA LEU A 407 -11.73 -22.93 42.79
C LEU A 407 -12.11 -24.39 43.09
N ASN A 408 -13.39 -24.72 42.97
CA ASN A 408 -13.84 -26.11 43.08
C ASN A 408 -13.39 -26.94 41.87
N ALA A 409 -13.45 -26.38 40.65
CA ALA A 409 -13.00 -27.05 39.42
C ALA A 409 -11.48 -27.33 39.39
N LEU A 410 -10.67 -26.56 40.13
CA LEU A 410 -9.25 -26.88 40.35
C LEU A 410 -9.04 -28.19 41.14
N ARG A 411 -10.07 -28.70 41.80
CA ARG A 411 -10.04 -29.97 42.55
C ARG A 411 -10.78 -31.10 41.82
N ASP A 412 -11.10 -30.91 40.54
CA ASP A 412 -11.80 -31.90 39.74
C ASP A 412 -10.96 -33.17 39.54
N GLN A 413 -11.63 -34.31 39.40
CA GLN A 413 -10.96 -35.59 39.15
C GLN A 413 -10.24 -35.60 37.79
N ASP A 414 -10.81 -34.90 36.80
CA ASP A 414 -10.27 -34.84 35.44
C ASP A 414 -9.29 -33.68 35.25
N TYR A 415 -8.12 -33.99 34.67
CA TYR A 415 -7.04 -33.01 34.50
C TYR A 415 -7.39 -31.93 33.46
N HIS A 416 -8.24 -32.21 32.47
CA HIS A 416 -8.67 -31.21 31.50
C HIS A 416 -9.53 -30.12 32.15
N VAL A 417 -10.36 -30.51 33.12
CA VAL A 417 -11.16 -29.56 33.90
C VAL A 417 -10.26 -28.71 34.81
N ARG A 418 -9.32 -29.33 35.53
CA ARG A 418 -8.35 -28.59 36.37
C ARG A 418 -7.50 -27.61 35.55
N SER A 419 -6.98 -28.05 34.41
CA SER A 419 -6.21 -27.22 33.48
C SER A 419 -7.05 -26.08 32.91
N GLY A 420 -8.31 -26.35 32.56
CA GLY A 420 -9.27 -25.34 32.12
C GLY A 420 -9.54 -24.31 33.20
N ALA A 421 -9.74 -24.74 34.46
CA ALA A 421 -9.94 -23.83 35.59
C ALA A 421 -8.73 -22.92 35.82
N CYS A 422 -7.50 -23.44 35.74
CA CYS A 422 -6.28 -22.63 35.77
C CYS A 422 -6.30 -21.56 34.67
N GLU A 423 -6.57 -21.94 33.43
CA GLU A 423 -6.59 -21.01 32.29
C GLU A 423 -7.62 -19.89 32.50
N VAL A 424 -8.82 -20.22 32.95
CA VAL A 424 -9.88 -19.22 33.19
C VAL A 424 -9.48 -18.27 34.30
N LEU A 425 -8.94 -18.77 35.43
CA LEU A 425 -8.49 -17.92 36.53
C LEU A 425 -7.40 -16.93 36.09
N GLY A 426 -6.50 -17.35 35.18
CA GLY A 426 -5.54 -16.44 34.54
C GLY A 426 -6.19 -15.36 33.67
N LYS A 427 -7.24 -15.70 32.89
CA LYS A 427 -7.95 -14.77 31.98
C LYS A 427 -8.90 -13.82 32.71
N VAL A 428 -9.47 -14.24 33.84
CA VAL A 428 -10.39 -13.46 34.69
C VAL A 428 -9.68 -12.26 35.35
N GLY A 429 -8.35 -12.20 35.31
CA GLY A 429 -7.56 -10.99 35.54
C GLY A 429 -7.49 -10.57 37.01
N GLU A 430 -7.49 -9.25 37.26
CA GLU A 430 -7.26 -8.66 38.60
C GLU A 430 -8.25 -9.14 39.67
N LYS A 431 -9.50 -9.42 39.29
CA LYS A 431 -10.51 -9.94 40.23
C LYS A 431 -10.19 -11.34 40.76
N ALA A 432 -9.40 -12.12 40.03
CA ALA A 432 -8.90 -13.43 40.49
C ALA A 432 -7.67 -13.31 41.40
N ALA A 433 -7.12 -12.11 41.65
CA ALA A 433 -5.96 -11.89 42.50
C ALA A 433 -6.28 -11.95 44.01
N THR A 434 -6.97 -13.01 44.45
CA THR A 434 -7.27 -13.26 45.86
C THR A 434 -6.33 -14.30 46.46
N ASN A 435 -6.11 -14.23 47.78
CA ASN A 435 -5.26 -15.19 48.50
C ASN A 435 -5.73 -16.64 48.32
N GLU A 436 -7.04 -16.85 48.20
CA GLU A 436 -7.62 -18.18 48.02
C GLU A 436 -7.28 -18.76 46.63
N VAL A 437 -7.40 -17.96 45.56
CA VAL A 437 -7.03 -18.35 44.20
C VAL A 437 -5.54 -18.61 44.06
N ILE A 438 -4.70 -17.74 44.62
CA ILE A 438 -3.24 -17.92 44.58
C ILE A 438 -2.84 -19.21 45.32
N THR A 439 -3.44 -19.47 46.48
CA THR A 439 -3.18 -20.71 47.24
C THR A 439 -3.62 -21.94 46.45
N ALA A 440 -4.78 -21.89 45.81
CA ALA A 440 -5.29 -23.01 45.01
C ALA A 440 -4.43 -23.26 43.76
N LEU A 441 -4.04 -22.22 43.02
CA LEU A 441 -3.15 -22.34 41.87
C LEU A 441 -1.74 -22.82 42.28
N ARG A 442 -1.24 -22.41 43.46
CA ARG A 442 0.01 -22.94 44.00
C ARG A 442 -0.11 -24.45 44.28
N ASN A 443 -1.22 -24.91 44.84
CA ASN A 443 -1.43 -26.34 45.03
C ASN A 443 -1.53 -27.07 43.67
N ALA A 444 -2.10 -26.44 42.64
CA ALA A 444 -2.16 -26.98 41.28
C ALA A 444 -0.79 -27.03 40.57
N LEU A 445 0.24 -26.31 41.06
CA LEU A 445 1.62 -26.50 40.62
C LEU A 445 2.23 -27.83 41.10
N GLN A 446 1.61 -28.49 42.08
CA GLN A 446 1.99 -29.80 42.59
C GLN A 446 1.07 -30.91 42.03
N ASP A 447 0.32 -30.61 40.96
CA ASP A 447 -0.54 -31.58 40.29
C ASP A 447 0.27 -32.71 39.64
N GLN A 448 -0.36 -33.86 39.42
CA GLN A 448 0.30 -34.99 38.74
C GLN A 448 0.40 -34.76 37.23
N ASP A 449 -0.48 -33.95 36.65
CA ASP A 449 -0.51 -33.69 35.21
C ASP A 449 0.30 -32.44 34.82
N SER A 450 1.20 -32.61 33.85
CA SER A 450 2.10 -31.54 33.40
C SER A 450 1.37 -30.35 32.75
N ASN A 451 0.20 -30.55 32.13
CA ASN A 451 -0.57 -29.44 31.57
C ASN A 451 -1.20 -28.60 32.68
N VAL A 452 -1.70 -29.23 33.74
CA VAL A 452 -2.25 -28.52 34.90
C VAL A 452 -1.16 -27.68 35.56
N ILE A 453 0.03 -28.25 35.77
CA ILE A 453 1.19 -27.53 36.31
C ILE A 453 1.54 -26.32 35.44
N TRP A 454 1.65 -26.53 34.12
CA TRP A 454 1.97 -25.45 33.17
C TRP A 454 0.94 -24.33 33.20
N ARG A 455 -0.36 -24.67 33.13
CA ARG A 455 -1.46 -23.70 33.12
C ARG A 455 -1.59 -22.99 34.46
N ALA A 456 -1.33 -23.66 35.58
CA ALA A 456 -1.28 -23.04 36.90
C ALA A 456 -0.17 -22.00 36.97
N GLY A 457 1.02 -22.30 36.42
CA GLY A 457 2.13 -21.35 36.35
C GLY A 457 1.84 -20.14 35.47
N GLU A 458 1.21 -20.35 34.32
CA GLU A 458 0.76 -19.26 33.43
C GLU A 458 -0.33 -18.41 34.09
N ALA A 459 -1.30 -19.03 34.77
CA ALA A 459 -2.34 -18.33 35.50
C ALA A 459 -1.79 -17.47 36.63
N LEU A 460 -0.86 -18.02 37.42
CA LEU A 460 -0.14 -17.25 38.46
C LEU A 460 0.63 -16.10 37.84
N GLN A 461 1.35 -16.30 36.73
CA GLN A 461 2.03 -15.21 36.05
C GLN A 461 1.05 -14.08 35.66
N ASN A 462 -0.08 -14.43 35.03
CA ASN A 462 -1.06 -13.46 34.53
C ASN A 462 -1.78 -12.70 35.64
N ILE A 463 -2.10 -13.37 36.75
CA ILE A 463 -2.72 -12.75 37.93
C ILE A 463 -1.73 -11.82 38.62
N VAL A 464 -0.49 -12.28 38.83
CA VAL A 464 0.55 -11.54 39.57
C VAL A 464 1.06 -10.32 38.80
N GLY A 465 1.22 -10.42 37.48
CA GLY A 465 1.58 -9.27 36.65
C GLY A 465 0.56 -8.12 36.75
N LYS A 466 -0.70 -8.44 37.04
CA LYS A 466 -1.78 -7.46 37.24
C LYS A 466 -1.91 -6.98 38.70
N ALA A 467 -1.51 -7.78 39.70
CA ALA A 467 -1.61 -7.44 41.13
C ALA A 467 -0.36 -7.87 41.95
N ALA A 468 0.48 -6.91 42.30
CA ALA A 468 1.71 -7.12 43.10
C ALA A 468 1.48 -6.85 44.60
N THR A 469 0.61 -7.62 45.27
CA THR A 469 0.33 -7.46 46.71
C THR A 469 1.43 -8.08 47.58
N ASN A 470 1.48 -7.71 48.87
CA ASN A 470 2.46 -8.24 49.81
C ASN A 470 2.31 -9.76 49.98
N GLU A 471 1.08 -10.24 49.93
CA GLU A 471 0.68 -11.64 50.07
C GLU A 471 1.10 -12.47 48.84
N VAL A 472 0.97 -11.91 47.64
CA VAL A 472 1.48 -12.50 46.39
C VAL A 472 3.00 -12.67 46.46
N ILE A 473 3.71 -11.65 46.92
CA ILE A 473 5.17 -11.70 47.08
C ILE A 473 5.57 -12.79 48.08
N SER A 474 4.88 -12.91 49.21
CA SER A 474 5.10 -13.99 50.19
C SER A 474 4.83 -15.40 49.64
N ALA A 475 3.82 -15.55 48.77
CA ALA A 475 3.54 -16.82 48.11
C ALA A 475 4.65 -17.20 47.11
N LEU A 476 5.14 -16.23 46.33
CA LEU A 476 6.27 -16.42 45.42
C LEU A 476 7.56 -16.76 46.16
N LEU A 477 7.82 -16.13 47.31
CA LEU A 477 8.96 -16.44 48.18
C LEU A 477 8.99 -17.89 48.66
N ASN A 478 7.82 -18.47 48.95
CA ASN A 478 7.72 -19.89 49.29
C ASN A 478 7.92 -20.79 48.06
N ALA A 479 7.36 -20.39 46.90
CA ALA A 479 7.54 -21.13 45.65
C ALA A 479 9.01 -21.16 45.17
N LEU A 480 9.80 -20.12 45.48
CA LEU A 480 11.26 -20.12 45.26
C LEU A 480 12.00 -21.19 46.06
N ARG A 481 11.40 -21.71 47.14
CA ARG A 481 11.99 -22.73 48.03
C ARG A 481 11.42 -24.14 47.79
N ASP A 482 10.59 -24.30 46.74
CA ASP A 482 9.97 -25.58 46.42
C ASP A 482 11.01 -26.59 45.89
N GLN A 483 10.76 -27.88 46.11
CA GLN A 483 11.63 -28.97 45.63
C GLN A 483 11.57 -29.09 44.10
N ASP A 484 10.44 -28.75 43.48
CA ASP A 484 10.25 -28.83 42.04
C ASP A 484 10.84 -27.60 41.31
N TYR A 485 11.68 -27.86 40.31
CA TYR A 485 12.37 -26.81 39.56
C TYR A 485 11.41 -25.96 38.70
N HIS A 486 10.27 -26.49 38.24
CA HIS A 486 9.26 -25.75 37.50
C HIS A 486 8.59 -24.72 38.39
N VAL A 487 8.27 -25.10 39.63
CA VAL A 487 7.67 -24.20 40.63
C VAL A 487 8.64 -23.06 40.96
N ARG A 488 9.92 -23.41 41.17
CA ARG A 488 10.96 -22.39 41.33
C ARG A 488 11.02 -21.50 40.09
N TRP A 489 11.18 -22.06 38.89
CA TRP A 489 11.33 -21.28 37.65
C TRP A 489 10.16 -20.32 37.37
N VAL A 490 8.91 -20.77 37.56
CA VAL A 490 7.72 -19.92 37.44
C VAL A 490 7.76 -18.78 38.45
N ALA A 491 8.16 -19.05 39.70
CA ALA A 491 8.28 -18.01 40.71
C ALA A 491 9.29 -16.92 40.33
N HIS A 492 10.44 -17.29 39.73
CA HIS A 492 11.42 -16.32 39.23
C HIS A 492 10.86 -15.50 38.06
N LYS A 493 10.14 -16.14 37.14
CA LYS A 493 9.51 -15.47 36.00
C LYS A 493 8.42 -14.51 36.46
N ALA A 494 7.62 -14.88 37.44
CA ALA A 494 6.61 -14.01 38.03
C ALA A 494 7.24 -12.82 38.77
N LEU A 495 8.28 -13.04 39.58
CA LEU A 495 9.02 -11.97 40.26
C LEU A 495 9.67 -10.98 39.28
N ARG A 496 10.15 -11.47 38.13
CA ARG A 496 10.66 -10.63 37.04
C ARG A 496 9.61 -9.65 36.52
N GLU A 497 8.35 -10.09 36.33
CA GLU A 497 7.25 -9.21 35.87
C GLU A 497 6.81 -8.21 36.94
N VAL A 498 6.97 -8.54 38.22
CA VAL A 498 6.70 -7.60 39.33
C VAL A 498 7.71 -6.45 39.35
N GLY A 499 8.95 -6.69 38.90
CA GLY A 499 10.00 -5.68 38.72
C GLY A 499 10.34 -4.94 40.01
N GLU A 500 10.49 -3.61 39.95
CA GLU A 500 10.86 -2.77 41.10
C GLU A 500 9.95 -2.91 42.32
N LYS A 501 8.68 -3.29 42.14
CA LYS A 501 7.73 -3.48 43.26
C LYS A 501 8.11 -4.68 44.14
N ALA A 502 8.95 -5.58 43.64
CA ALA A 502 9.47 -6.73 44.37
C ALA A 502 10.74 -6.41 45.19
N ALA A 503 11.21 -5.16 45.23
CA ALA A 503 12.43 -4.73 45.91
C ALA A 503 12.34 -4.78 47.46
N LYS A 504 12.11 -5.96 48.03
CA LYS A 504 12.14 -6.22 49.47
C LYS A 504 13.35 -7.07 49.82
N ASN A 505 13.92 -6.85 51.01
CA ASN A 505 15.10 -7.59 51.48
C ASN A 505 14.89 -9.11 51.43
N GLU A 506 13.72 -9.59 51.80
CA GLU A 506 13.39 -11.02 51.78
C GLU A 506 13.42 -11.62 50.36
N VAL A 507 12.95 -10.86 49.35
CA VAL A 507 12.99 -11.26 47.93
C VAL A 507 14.42 -11.28 47.42
N ILE A 508 15.20 -10.25 47.76
CA ILE A 508 16.61 -10.17 47.41
C ILE A 508 17.38 -11.36 47.98
N SER A 509 17.21 -11.69 49.27
CA SER A 509 17.87 -12.84 49.90
C SER A 509 17.46 -14.17 49.25
N ALA A 510 16.20 -14.32 48.85
CA ALA A 510 15.74 -15.52 48.15
C ALA A 510 16.33 -15.64 46.74
N LEU A 511 16.42 -14.53 45.99
CA LEU A 511 17.06 -14.50 44.67
C LEU A 511 18.58 -14.75 44.75
N LEU A 512 19.25 -14.24 45.79
CA LEU A 512 20.67 -14.51 46.04
C LEU A 512 20.92 -16.01 46.28
N ASN A 513 20.08 -16.67 47.07
CA ASN A 513 20.15 -18.12 47.26
C ASN A 513 19.89 -18.88 45.95
N ALA A 514 18.94 -18.41 45.13
CA ALA A 514 18.62 -19.04 43.85
C ALA A 514 19.74 -18.94 42.80
N LEU A 515 20.66 -17.96 42.92
CA LEU A 515 21.88 -17.94 42.11
C LEU A 515 22.81 -19.13 42.40
N GLN A 516 22.60 -19.86 43.50
CA GLN A 516 23.33 -21.06 43.86
C GLN A 516 22.52 -22.36 43.60
N ASP A 517 21.38 -22.27 42.89
CA ASP A 517 20.54 -23.43 42.59
C ASP A 517 21.26 -24.42 41.66
N GLN A 518 20.93 -25.71 41.79
CA GLN A 518 21.48 -26.75 40.92
C GLN A 518 21.03 -26.59 39.46
N ASP A 519 19.79 -26.12 39.24
CA ASP A 519 19.23 -25.93 37.90
C ASP A 519 19.65 -24.57 37.31
N TRP A 520 20.23 -24.61 36.10
CA TRP A 520 20.69 -23.41 35.41
C TRP A 520 19.56 -22.43 35.05
N ARG A 521 18.34 -22.92 34.81
CA ARG A 521 17.18 -22.08 34.47
C ARG A 521 16.76 -21.24 35.66
N VAL A 522 16.88 -21.80 36.87
CA VAL A 522 16.63 -21.10 38.13
C VAL A 522 17.69 -20.01 38.32
N ARG A 523 18.97 -20.34 38.16
CA ARG A 523 20.08 -19.36 38.23
C ARG A 523 19.92 -18.23 37.21
N THR A 524 19.62 -18.54 35.95
CA THR A 524 19.35 -17.53 34.91
C THR A 524 18.13 -16.66 35.25
N GLY A 525 17.07 -17.28 35.77
CA GLY A 525 15.87 -16.58 36.23
C GLY A 525 16.19 -15.59 37.34
N ALA A 526 17.03 -15.99 38.31
CA ALA A 526 17.49 -15.14 39.40
C ALA A 526 18.33 -13.95 38.89
N CYS A 527 19.29 -14.15 37.99
CA CYS A 527 20.07 -13.07 37.39
C CYS A 527 19.16 -12.02 36.72
N LYS A 528 18.17 -12.48 35.94
CA LYS A 528 17.23 -11.60 35.23
C LYS A 528 16.29 -10.87 36.19
N ALA A 529 15.74 -11.56 37.18
CA ALA A 529 14.86 -10.96 38.19
C ALA A 529 15.59 -9.88 39.01
N LEU A 530 16.83 -10.14 39.45
CA LEU A 530 17.67 -9.14 40.10
C LEU A 530 17.91 -7.93 39.19
N GLY A 531 18.12 -8.16 37.89
CA GLY A 531 18.20 -7.10 36.90
C GLY A 531 16.94 -6.23 36.79
N GLU A 532 15.74 -6.81 36.80
CA GLU A 532 14.47 -6.06 36.71
C GLU A 532 14.10 -5.31 38.01
N ILE A 533 14.64 -5.72 39.16
CA ILE A 533 14.55 -4.93 40.39
C ILE A 533 15.32 -3.59 40.23
N GLY A 534 16.30 -3.55 39.31
CA GLY A 534 16.98 -2.33 38.88
C GLY A 534 17.97 -1.79 39.92
N GLU A 535 18.26 -0.49 39.85
CA GLU A 535 19.24 0.19 40.71
C GLU A 535 18.95 0.08 42.22
N LYS A 536 17.69 -0.16 42.62
CA LYS A 536 17.31 -0.41 44.02
C LYS A 536 17.94 -1.68 44.60
N ALA A 537 18.38 -2.60 43.74
CA ALA A 537 19.12 -3.80 44.09
C ALA A 537 20.66 -3.63 43.99
N ALA A 538 21.18 -2.41 43.77
CA ALA A 538 22.62 -2.17 43.62
C ALA A 538 23.39 -2.21 44.96
N THR A 539 23.37 -3.35 45.64
CA THR A 539 24.22 -3.62 46.80
C THR A 539 25.48 -4.36 46.37
N ASN A 540 26.58 -4.18 47.12
CA ASN A 540 27.83 -4.89 46.87
C ASN A 540 27.64 -6.41 46.88
N GLU A 541 26.75 -6.93 47.73
CA GLU A 541 26.44 -8.36 47.81
C GLU A 541 25.85 -8.90 46.50
N ILE A 542 24.89 -8.18 45.90
CA ILE A 542 24.27 -8.54 44.62
C ILE A 542 25.26 -8.41 43.48
N ILE A 543 26.06 -7.33 43.46
CA ILE A 543 27.10 -7.14 42.44
C ILE A 543 28.10 -8.30 42.49
N CYS A 544 28.61 -8.67 43.66
CA CYS A 544 29.49 -9.82 43.83
C CYS A 544 28.84 -11.14 43.38
N ALA A 545 27.55 -11.34 43.68
CA ALA A 545 26.84 -12.54 43.26
C ALA A 545 26.68 -12.62 41.74
N LEU A 546 26.39 -11.50 41.06
CA LEU A 546 26.34 -11.44 39.60
C LEU A 546 27.72 -11.56 38.95
N LEU A 547 28.78 -11.01 39.55
CA LEU A 547 30.16 -11.20 39.10
C LEU A 547 30.58 -12.68 39.17
N ASN A 548 30.16 -13.39 40.22
CA ASN A 548 30.35 -14.84 40.31
C ASN A 548 29.54 -15.58 39.23
N ALA A 549 28.30 -15.15 38.95
CA ALA A 549 27.46 -15.74 37.90
C ALA A 549 28.01 -15.52 36.48
N LEU A 550 28.84 -14.50 36.24
CA LEU A 550 29.59 -14.36 34.98
C LEU A 550 30.62 -15.48 34.76
N ARG A 551 30.99 -16.21 35.81
CA ARG A 551 31.91 -17.37 35.75
C ARG A 551 31.16 -18.70 35.79
N ASP A 552 29.83 -18.69 35.62
CA ASP A 552 29.03 -19.92 35.64
C ASP A 552 29.37 -20.83 34.45
N GLN A 553 29.32 -22.13 34.71
CA GLN A 553 29.51 -23.19 33.72
C GLN A 553 28.50 -23.09 32.56
N HIS A 554 27.28 -22.61 32.82
CA HIS A 554 26.24 -22.49 31.80
C HIS A 554 26.18 -21.08 31.19
N SER A 555 26.25 -21.00 29.86
CA SER A 555 26.27 -19.74 29.10
C SER A 555 25.03 -18.85 29.31
N ASN A 556 23.83 -19.42 29.39
CA ASN A 556 22.60 -18.68 29.71
C ASN A 556 22.66 -17.94 31.06
N VAL A 557 23.36 -18.49 32.06
CA VAL A 557 23.56 -17.83 33.36
C VAL A 557 24.51 -16.65 33.18
N ARG A 558 25.64 -16.84 32.48
CA ARG A 558 26.59 -15.75 32.17
C ARG A 558 25.92 -14.60 31.40
N SER A 559 25.14 -14.90 30.36
CA SER A 559 24.35 -13.92 29.61
C SER A 559 23.31 -13.20 30.48
N GLY A 560 22.63 -13.97 31.35
CA GLY A 560 21.72 -13.42 32.35
C GLY A 560 22.40 -12.46 33.31
N ALA A 561 23.62 -12.79 33.76
CA ALA A 561 24.43 -11.96 34.64
C ALA A 561 24.90 -10.66 33.97
N CYS A 562 25.36 -10.71 32.71
CA CYS A 562 25.64 -9.50 31.91
C CYS A 562 24.41 -8.58 31.84
N GLY A 563 23.24 -9.17 31.53
CA GLY A 563 21.97 -8.43 31.47
C GLY A 563 21.53 -7.83 32.80
N GLY A 564 21.77 -8.55 33.91
CA GLY A 564 21.50 -8.09 35.27
C GLY A 564 22.41 -6.93 35.67
N LEU A 565 23.73 -7.07 35.47
CA LEU A 565 24.72 -6.02 35.75
C LEU A 565 24.42 -4.75 34.96
N ARG A 566 24.05 -4.87 33.68
CA ARG A 566 23.63 -3.73 32.85
C ARG A 566 22.50 -2.91 33.47
N LYS A 567 21.54 -3.56 34.14
CA LYS A 567 20.35 -2.89 34.72
C LYS A 567 20.56 -2.40 36.15
N ILE A 568 21.43 -3.07 36.91
CA ILE A 568 21.68 -2.76 38.32
C ILE A 568 22.77 -1.69 38.48
N VAL A 569 23.85 -1.79 37.70
CA VAL A 569 25.06 -1.01 37.94
C VAL A 569 24.92 0.44 37.44
N GLY A 570 24.08 0.68 36.42
CA GLY A 570 23.75 2.02 35.94
C GLY A 570 24.99 2.93 35.84
N LYS A 571 24.95 4.07 36.54
CA LYS A 571 26.00 5.10 36.56
C LYS A 571 27.19 4.82 37.51
N ALA A 572 27.19 3.73 38.29
CA ALA A 572 28.14 3.48 39.38
C ALA A 572 28.99 2.20 39.19
N ALA A 573 29.52 1.99 37.98
CA ALA A 573 30.36 0.82 37.70
C ALA A 573 31.74 0.93 38.37
N THR A 574 32.14 -0.13 39.07
CA THR A 574 33.49 -0.29 39.59
C THR A 574 34.42 -0.86 38.53
N ASN A 575 35.73 -0.63 38.66
CA ASN A 575 36.76 -1.22 37.78
C ASN A 575 36.67 -2.76 37.72
N GLU A 576 36.19 -3.39 38.80
CA GLU A 576 35.99 -4.84 38.87
C GLU A 576 34.87 -5.30 37.94
N VAL A 577 33.74 -4.58 37.90
CA VAL A 577 32.63 -4.86 36.96
C VAL A 577 33.08 -4.67 35.52
N ILE A 578 33.82 -3.59 35.23
CA ILE A 578 34.37 -3.33 33.90
C ILE A 578 35.30 -4.48 33.48
N SER A 579 36.23 -4.89 34.33
CA SER A 579 37.16 -5.98 34.05
C SER A 579 36.43 -7.31 33.79
N ALA A 580 35.37 -7.60 34.55
CA ALA A 580 34.57 -8.81 34.36
C ALA A 580 33.79 -8.78 33.04
N LEU A 581 33.23 -7.63 32.65
CA LEU A 581 32.53 -7.47 31.37
C LEU A 581 33.49 -7.51 30.18
N LEU A 582 34.71 -6.96 30.32
CA LEU A 582 35.77 -7.09 29.31
C LEU A 582 36.16 -8.55 29.08
N ASN A 583 36.26 -9.34 30.15
CA ASN A 583 36.47 -10.79 30.02
C ASN A 583 35.27 -11.49 29.35
N ALA A 584 34.04 -11.05 29.62
CA ALA A 584 32.84 -11.60 29.00
C ALA A 584 32.74 -11.31 27.47
N LEU A 585 33.47 -10.31 26.96
CA LEU A 585 33.63 -10.11 25.51
C LEU A 585 34.48 -11.20 24.84
N GLN A 586 35.18 -12.01 25.61
CA GLN A 586 35.97 -13.14 25.10
C GLN A 586 35.26 -14.49 25.28
N ASP A 587 33.97 -14.48 25.63
CA ASP A 587 33.20 -15.70 25.86
C ASP A 587 32.99 -16.51 24.56
N GLU A 588 32.97 -17.83 24.67
CA GLU A 588 32.71 -18.74 23.55
C GLU A 588 31.34 -18.47 22.90
N LEU A 589 30.31 -18.16 23.70
CA LEU A 589 28.95 -17.93 23.19
C LEU A 589 28.73 -16.45 22.81
N TYR A 590 28.30 -16.24 21.56
CA TYR A 590 28.05 -14.90 21.03
C TYR A 590 26.99 -14.11 21.83
N GLU A 591 25.97 -14.77 22.40
CA GLU A 591 24.93 -14.11 23.21
C GLU A 591 25.50 -13.45 24.48
N VAL A 592 26.59 -14.00 25.02
CA VAL A 592 27.29 -13.44 26.18
C VAL A 592 28.11 -12.23 25.74
N ARG A 593 28.87 -12.35 24.65
CA ARG A 593 29.64 -11.24 24.06
C ARG A 593 28.74 -10.07 23.67
N GLU A 594 27.60 -10.35 23.03
CA GLU A 594 26.57 -9.37 22.68
C GLU A 594 26.07 -8.61 23.92
N ARG A 595 25.68 -9.35 24.96
CA ARG A 595 25.19 -8.76 26.22
C ARG A 595 26.27 -7.99 26.97
N ALA A 596 27.53 -8.39 26.84
CA ALA A 596 28.67 -7.67 27.38
C ALA A 596 28.89 -6.34 26.64
N CYS A 597 28.81 -6.31 25.30
CA CYS A 597 28.83 -5.06 24.51
C CYS A 597 27.72 -4.10 24.97
N GLU A 598 26.49 -4.60 25.12
CA GLU A 598 25.37 -3.79 25.61
C GLU A 598 25.58 -3.27 27.03
N ALA A 599 26.16 -4.08 27.91
CA ALA A 599 26.45 -3.68 29.29
C ALA A 599 27.54 -2.61 29.34
N LEU A 600 28.62 -2.78 28.58
CA LEU A 600 29.73 -1.84 28.48
C LEU A 600 29.29 -0.50 27.86
N GLY A 601 28.45 -0.53 26.83
CA GLY A 601 27.88 0.68 26.21
C GLY A 601 27.15 1.56 27.24
N LYS A 602 26.28 0.98 28.06
CA LYS A 602 25.54 1.74 29.10
C LYS A 602 26.42 2.22 30.26
N ILE A 603 27.44 1.45 30.64
CA ILE A 603 28.37 1.81 31.71
C ILE A 603 29.32 2.95 31.28
N SER A 604 29.57 3.07 29.96
CA SER A 604 30.58 3.98 29.40
C SER A 604 30.27 5.49 29.54
N GLU A 605 29.05 5.88 29.94
CA GLU A 605 28.67 7.30 30.13
C GLU A 605 29.56 8.05 31.16
N ASN A 606 30.22 7.35 32.10
CA ASN A 606 31.01 7.98 33.17
C ASN A 606 32.45 7.42 33.36
N VAL A 607 32.85 6.33 32.69
CA VAL A 607 34.15 5.64 32.91
C VAL A 607 34.72 5.08 31.59
N ALA A 608 34.78 5.91 30.55
CA ALA A 608 35.36 5.50 29.27
C ALA A 608 36.90 5.36 29.38
N THR A 609 37.38 4.17 29.72
CA THR A 609 38.81 3.85 29.74
C THR A 609 39.29 3.35 28.36
N ASN A 610 40.58 3.57 28.05
CA ASN A 610 41.21 3.09 26.81
C ASN A 610 40.91 1.60 26.54
N GLY A 611 40.93 0.77 27.60
CA GLY A 611 40.67 -0.68 27.48
C GLY A 611 39.25 -1.02 27.02
N VAL A 612 38.23 -0.23 27.40
CA VAL A 612 36.84 -0.44 26.95
C VAL A 612 36.66 -0.05 25.50
N ILE A 613 37.25 1.08 25.08
CA ILE A 613 37.18 1.55 23.69
C ILE A 613 37.85 0.55 22.76
N THR A 614 39.08 0.12 23.08
CA THR A 614 39.79 -0.90 22.27
C THR A 614 39.02 -2.22 22.22
N ALA A 615 38.46 -2.68 23.34
CA ALA A 615 37.69 -3.93 23.34
C ALA A 615 36.39 -3.84 22.51
N LEU A 616 35.70 -2.69 22.54
CA LEU A 616 34.51 -2.47 21.72
C LEU A 616 34.87 -2.32 20.22
N LEU A 617 36.00 -1.68 19.89
CA LEU A 617 36.50 -1.63 18.51
C LEU A 617 36.82 -3.04 17.99
N ASN A 618 37.51 -3.86 18.78
CA ASN A 618 37.77 -5.25 18.42
C ASN A 618 36.47 -6.06 18.25
N ALA A 619 35.48 -5.83 19.11
CA ALA A 619 34.17 -6.49 19.01
C ALA A 619 33.35 -6.10 17.76
N ARG A 620 33.71 -5.02 17.04
CA ARG A 620 33.12 -4.72 15.72
C ARG A 620 33.55 -5.70 14.63
N HIS A 621 34.58 -6.48 14.87
CA HIS A 621 35.09 -7.52 13.98
C HIS A 621 34.85 -8.93 14.53
N ASP A 622 33.92 -9.05 15.49
CA ASP A 622 33.45 -10.35 15.95
C ASP A 622 32.88 -11.18 14.79
N GLN A 623 32.96 -12.50 14.86
CA GLN A 623 32.42 -13.39 13.82
C GLN A 623 30.90 -13.24 13.67
N GLU A 624 30.20 -12.82 14.74
CA GLU A 624 28.74 -12.73 14.75
C GLU A 624 28.26 -11.29 14.50
N SER A 625 27.41 -11.11 13.49
CA SER A 625 26.89 -9.79 13.09
C SER A 625 26.12 -9.08 14.22
N SER A 626 25.47 -9.82 15.10
CA SER A 626 24.78 -9.25 16.28
C SER A 626 25.77 -8.54 17.21
N VAL A 627 26.90 -9.18 17.50
CA VAL A 627 27.95 -8.61 18.37
C VAL A 627 28.56 -7.37 17.73
N GLN A 628 28.86 -7.44 16.43
CA GLN A 628 29.38 -6.29 15.66
C GLN A 628 28.45 -5.09 15.75
N TYR A 629 27.15 -5.31 15.56
CA TYR A 629 26.14 -4.26 15.64
C TYR A 629 26.04 -3.66 17.05
N LYS A 630 26.06 -4.50 18.10
CA LYS A 630 26.00 -4.01 19.48
C LYS A 630 27.27 -3.28 19.90
N ALA A 631 28.44 -3.74 19.44
CA ALA A 631 29.70 -3.03 19.63
C ALA A 631 29.66 -1.65 18.94
N TYR A 632 29.16 -1.59 17.71
CA TYR A 632 28.92 -0.33 17.01
C TYR A 632 27.92 0.58 17.73
N ALA A 633 26.79 0.03 18.20
CA ALA A 633 25.80 0.78 18.96
C ALA A 633 26.38 1.32 20.27
N ALA A 634 27.15 0.51 21.00
CA ALA A 634 27.85 0.93 22.22
C ALA A 634 28.84 2.05 21.94
N LEU A 635 29.64 1.96 20.87
CA LEU A 635 30.57 3.02 20.45
C LEU A 635 29.86 4.30 20.00
N ARG A 636 28.64 4.20 19.45
CA ARG A 636 27.80 5.36 19.12
C ARG A 636 27.15 6.01 20.33
N GLU A 637 26.77 5.21 21.33
CA GLU A 637 26.18 5.67 22.58
C GLU A 637 27.20 6.41 23.45
N ILE A 638 28.51 6.28 23.18
CA ILE A 638 29.56 7.18 23.68
C ILE A 638 29.34 8.58 23.04
N ASP A 639 28.47 9.36 23.65
CA ASP A 639 27.95 10.66 23.18
C ASP A 639 29.06 11.74 23.04
N GLU A 640 28.85 12.73 22.15
CA GLU A 640 29.65 13.96 22.02
C GLU A 640 29.75 14.73 23.36
N LYS A 641 28.76 14.57 24.26
CA LYS A 641 28.79 15.13 25.62
C LYS A 641 29.81 14.43 26.54
N ALA A 642 30.08 13.14 26.33
CA ALA A 642 31.01 12.32 27.11
C ALA A 642 32.44 12.30 26.56
N ALA A 643 32.74 13.02 25.47
CA ALA A 643 34.10 13.20 24.95
C ALA A 643 34.96 14.00 25.96
N ALA A 644 35.38 13.33 27.04
CA ALA A 644 36.51 13.67 27.86
C ALA A 644 37.77 13.58 26.99
N ASN A 645 38.79 14.36 27.32
CA ASN A 645 40.09 14.27 26.65
C ASN A 645 40.61 12.83 26.59
N ASP A 646 40.28 12.01 27.60
CA ASP A 646 40.66 10.59 27.68
C ASP A 646 40.09 9.74 26.54
N VAL A 647 38.85 9.99 26.08
CA VAL A 647 38.25 9.27 24.93
C VAL A 647 38.97 9.64 23.64
N ILE A 648 39.28 10.93 23.46
CA ILE A 648 40.03 11.42 22.29
C ILE A 648 41.45 10.84 22.32
N SER A 649 42.12 10.83 23.47
CA SER A 649 43.42 10.20 23.65
C SER A 649 43.38 8.69 23.38
N GLY A 650 42.33 8.00 23.81
CA GLY A 650 42.12 6.57 23.51
C GLY A 650 41.98 6.30 22.01
N LEU A 651 41.20 7.11 21.31
CA LEU A 651 41.05 7.00 19.85
C LEU A 651 42.33 7.39 19.10
N VAL A 652 43.07 8.40 19.56
CA VAL A 652 44.39 8.76 18.99
C VAL A 652 45.41 7.63 19.18
N ASN A 653 45.39 6.94 20.32
CA ASN A 653 46.20 5.74 20.51
C ASN A 653 45.75 4.58 19.62
N ALA A 654 44.43 4.41 19.41
CA ALA A 654 43.90 3.39 18.52
C ALA A 654 44.28 3.61 17.04
N LEU A 655 44.61 4.84 16.63
CA LEU A 655 45.23 5.11 15.32
C LEU A 655 46.65 4.53 15.17
N GLN A 656 47.27 4.05 16.25
CA GLN A 656 48.58 3.40 16.25
C GLN A 656 48.47 1.88 16.51
N ASP A 657 47.24 1.34 16.49
CA ASP A 657 47.01 -0.09 16.71
C ASP A 657 47.63 -0.92 15.57
N GLN A 658 48.00 -2.17 15.87
CA GLN A 658 48.54 -3.09 14.86
C GLN A 658 47.47 -3.48 13.84
N ASP A 659 46.20 -3.52 14.25
CA ASP A 659 45.07 -3.89 13.39
C ASP A 659 44.59 -2.69 12.55
N GLU A 660 44.64 -2.86 11.23
CA GLU A 660 44.16 -1.90 10.22
C GLU A 660 42.69 -1.50 10.41
N TRP A 661 41.85 -2.39 10.92
CA TRP A 661 40.43 -2.15 11.10
C TRP A 661 40.17 -1.27 12.31
N VAL A 662 40.91 -1.50 13.41
CA VAL A 662 40.89 -0.65 14.61
C VAL A 662 41.33 0.77 14.25
N ARG A 663 42.40 0.91 13.46
CA ARG A 663 42.85 2.23 12.96
C ARG A 663 41.78 2.90 12.09
N THR A 664 41.12 2.15 11.21
CA THR A 664 40.06 2.66 10.33
C THR A 664 38.85 3.17 11.12
N ASP A 665 38.36 2.37 12.07
CA ASP A 665 37.23 2.73 12.91
C ASP A 665 37.57 3.89 13.86
N ALA A 666 38.82 3.98 14.32
CA ALA A 666 39.30 5.12 15.07
C ALA A 666 39.24 6.41 14.25
N CYS A 667 39.63 6.39 12.96
CA CYS A 667 39.44 7.53 12.06
C CYS A 667 37.96 7.92 11.95
N GLU A 668 37.06 6.95 11.75
CA GLU A 668 35.63 7.24 11.60
C GLU A 668 35.03 7.83 12.88
N ALA A 669 35.38 7.27 14.05
CA ALA A 669 34.95 7.74 15.36
C ALA A 669 35.45 9.17 15.64
N LEU A 670 36.73 9.46 15.39
CA LEU A 670 37.30 10.80 15.53
C LEU A 670 36.59 11.81 14.61
N GLY A 671 36.29 11.41 13.38
CA GLY A 671 35.52 12.23 12.44
C GLY A 671 34.08 12.52 12.87
N LYS A 672 33.47 11.71 13.74
CA LYS A 672 32.11 11.96 14.28
C LYS A 672 32.14 12.92 15.47
N ILE A 673 33.24 13.01 16.22
CA ILE A 673 33.41 13.87 17.41
C ILE A 673 33.86 15.30 16.98
N VAL A 674 33.30 15.79 15.87
CA VAL A 674 33.70 17.00 15.10
C VAL A 674 34.01 18.23 15.96
N GLY A 675 33.29 18.41 17.07
CA GLY A 675 33.42 19.57 17.96
C GLY A 675 34.73 19.61 18.76
N LYS A 676 34.99 18.59 19.58
CA LYS A 676 36.14 18.49 20.50
C LYS A 676 37.37 17.82 19.89
N ALA A 677 37.22 17.04 18.81
CA ALA A 677 38.32 16.34 18.14
C ALA A 677 39.17 17.24 17.24
N ALA A 678 38.84 18.52 17.08
CA ALA A 678 39.63 19.47 16.29
C ALA A 678 40.89 19.99 17.03
N THR A 679 41.59 19.13 17.77
CA THR A 679 42.85 19.48 18.45
C THR A 679 44.05 19.22 17.54
N ASN A 680 45.17 19.90 17.80
CA ASN A 680 46.40 19.70 17.04
C ASN A 680 46.90 18.24 17.11
N ASP A 681 46.71 17.58 18.25
CA ASP A 681 47.12 16.18 18.44
C ASP A 681 46.32 15.23 17.55
N VAL A 682 45.00 15.42 17.46
CA VAL A 682 44.14 14.63 16.56
C VAL A 682 44.47 14.91 15.10
N ILE A 683 44.65 16.18 14.71
CA ILE A 683 45.03 16.55 13.34
C ILE A 683 46.38 15.90 12.98
N SER A 684 47.36 15.93 13.89
CA SER A 684 48.66 15.29 13.68
C SER A 684 48.56 13.77 13.55
N ALA A 685 47.72 13.12 14.37
CA ALA A 685 47.48 11.69 14.28
C ALA A 685 46.77 11.30 12.97
N LEU A 686 45.78 12.08 12.52
CA LEU A 686 45.12 11.87 11.22
C LEU A 686 46.05 12.16 10.04
N LEU A 687 46.98 13.10 10.15
CA LEU A 687 48.03 13.33 9.14
C LEU A 687 48.97 12.13 9.01
N ASN A 688 49.28 11.45 10.11
CA ASN A 688 50.03 10.19 10.08
C ASN A 688 49.20 9.07 9.45
N ALA A 689 47.90 8.98 9.78
CA ALA A 689 46.98 7.99 9.20
C ALA A 689 46.79 8.17 7.67
N LEU A 690 46.92 9.39 7.13
CA LEU A 690 46.98 9.62 5.67
C LEU A 690 48.20 8.98 4.99
N ARG A 691 49.22 8.58 5.74
CA ARG A 691 50.44 7.91 5.25
C ARG A 691 50.47 6.42 5.60
N ASP A 692 49.36 5.87 6.09
CA ASP A 692 49.24 4.45 6.44
C ASP A 692 49.45 3.55 5.22
N GLU A 693 49.99 2.35 5.43
CA GLU A 693 50.22 1.38 4.35
C GLU A 693 48.89 0.88 3.75
N HIS A 694 47.82 0.82 4.55
CA HIS A 694 46.50 0.35 4.11
C HIS A 694 45.61 1.50 3.61
N SER A 695 45.01 1.31 2.43
CA SER A 695 44.13 2.32 1.83
C SER A 695 42.88 2.62 2.66
N ASN A 696 42.39 1.63 3.43
CA ASN A 696 41.25 1.78 4.35
C ASN A 696 41.46 2.87 5.40
N VAL A 697 42.63 2.85 6.04
CA VAL A 697 43.01 3.85 7.04
C VAL A 697 43.20 5.21 6.37
N ARG A 698 43.84 5.26 5.20
CA ARG A 698 44.06 6.51 4.45
C ARG A 698 42.74 7.20 4.05
N TRP A 699 41.76 6.48 3.50
CA TRP A 699 40.47 7.09 3.15
C TRP A 699 39.66 7.46 4.40
N GLY A 700 39.73 6.64 5.47
CA GLY A 700 39.15 6.96 6.76
C GLY A 700 39.67 8.27 7.32
N ALA A 701 40.98 8.51 7.22
CA ALA A 701 41.62 9.76 7.61
C ALA A 701 41.15 10.95 6.74
N CYS A 702 41.03 10.80 5.42
CA CYS A 702 40.44 11.82 4.54
C CYS A 702 39.02 12.19 4.99
N VAL A 703 38.17 11.20 5.30
CA VAL A 703 36.79 11.44 5.76
C VAL A 703 36.76 12.14 7.11
N ALA A 704 37.60 11.71 8.06
CA ALA A 704 37.69 12.31 9.38
C ALA A 704 38.07 13.79 9.28
N LEU A 705 39.13 14.12 8.55
CA LEU A 705 39.57 15.50 8.30
C LEU A 705 38.48 16.32 7.60
N GLY A 706 37.81 15.76 6.59
CA GLY A 706 36.70 16.41 5.91
C GLY A 706 35.49 16.68 6.80
N LYS A 707 35.21 15.83 7.80
CA LYS A 707 34.14 16.05 8.79
C LYS A 707 34.53 17.10 9.84
N ILE A 708 35.80 17.15 10.26
CA ILE A 708 36.34 18.23 11.10
C ILE A 708 36.18 19.59 10.38
N GLY A 709 36.30 19.60 9.05
CA GLY A 709 35.95 20.73 8.20
C GLY A 709 36.94 21.90 8.34
N GLU A 710 36.44 23.14 8.31
CA GLU A 710 37.27 24.36 8.31
C GLU A 710 38.23 24.45 9.52
N LYS A 711 37.93 23.77 10.64
CA LYS A 711 38.84 23.73 11.81
C LYS A 711 40.14 22.97 11.53
N ALA A 712 40.16 22.08 10.54
CA ALA A 712 41.35 21.36 10.09
C ALA A 712 42.10 22.09 8.96
N ALA A 713 41.73 23.32 8.61
CA ALA A 713 42.29 24.07 7.48
C ALA A 713 43.70 24.63 7.74
N THR A 714 44.67 23.74 7.94
CA THR A 714 46.10 24.08 7.99
C THR A 714 46.77 23.81 6.64
N ASN A 715 47.86 24.52 6.34
CA ASN A 715 48.64 24.29 5.11
C ASN A 715 49.17 22.85 5.02
N GLU A 716 49.50 22.24 6.16
CA GLU A 716 49.97 20.85 6.24
C GLU A 716 48.86 19.87 5.85
N VAL A 717 47.64 20.04 6.36
CA VAL A 717 46.47 19.22 6.01
C VAL A 717 46.10 19.38 4.54
N ILE A 718 46.10 20.61 4.02
CA ILE A 718 45.83 20.86 2.60
C ILE A 718 46.88 20.18 1.73
N SER A 719 48.18 20.31 2.07
CA SER A 719 49.27 19.67 1.31
C SER A 719 49.18 18.14 1.36
N ALA A 720 48.84 17.56 2.51
CA ALA A 720 48.66 16.12 2.67
C ALA A 720 47.48 15.60 1.84
N LEU A 721 46.35 16.32 1.83
CA LEU A 721 45.19 15.95 1.02
C LEU A 721 45.43 16.15 -0.49
N LEU A 722 46.21 17.17 -0.89
CA LEU A 722 46.66 17.33 -2.28
C LEU A 722 47.53 16.16 -2.73
N ASN A 723 48.41 15.65 -1.86
CA ASN A 723 49.17 14.43 -2.13
C ASN A 723 48.26 13.19 -2.20
N ALA A 724 47.23 13.10 -1.35
CA ALA A 724 46.26 12.01 -1.36
C ALA A 724 45.39 11.97 -2.64
N LEU A 725 45.31 13.07 -3.40
CA LEU A 725 44.71 13.05 -4.75
C LEU A 725 45.55 12.24 -5.77
N GLN A 726 46.79 11.90 -5.44
CA GLN A 726 47.68 11.07 -6.27
C GLN A 726 47.79 9.63 -5.72
N ASP A 727 46.93 9.24 -4.77
CA ASP A 727 46.94 7.89 -4.20
C ASP A 727 46.59 6.83 -5.26
N GLN A 728 47.13 5.61 -5.09
CA GLN A 728 46.81 4.49 -5.97
C GLN A 728 45.34 4.07 -5.85
N ASP A 729 44.76 4.23 -4.67
CA ASP A 729 43.39 3.82 -4.37
C ASP A 729 42.35 4.90 -4.73
N GLU A 730 41.34 4.53 -5.52
CA GLU A 730 40.27 5.42 -5.99
C GLU A 730 39.44 6.03 -4.85
N TRP A 731 39.25 5.30 -3.74
CA TRP A 731 38.44 5.76 -2.61
C TRP A 731 39.20 6.79 -1.79
N VAL A 732 40.52 6.65 -1.67
CA VAL A 732 41.37 7.69 -1.07
C VAL A 732 41.30 8.96 -1.89
N ARG A 733 41.49 8.88 -3.22
CA ARG A 733 41.43 10.03 -4.13
C ARG A 733 40.06 10.75 -4.07
N LYS A 734 38.96 10.00 -4.15
CA LYS A 734 37.59 10.54 -4.03
C LYS A 734 37.39 11.30 -2.71
N ASN A 735 37.73 10.67 -1.59
CA ASN A 735 37.49 11.26 -0.28
C ASN A 735 38.42 12.45 -0.02
N ALA A 736 39.63 12.46 -0.60
CA ALA A 736 40.50 13.62 -0.59
C ALA A 736 39.87 14.81 -1.34
N CYS A 737 39.24 14.59 -2.50
CA CYS A 737 38.50 15.64 -3.22
C CYS A 737 37.38 16.26 -2.35
N GLU A 738 36.57 15.42 -1.70
CA GLU A 738 35.48 15.90 -0.84
C GLU A 738 35.99 16.59 0.43
N ALA A 739 37.04 16.06 1.05
CA ALA A 739 37.66 16.62 2.24
C ALA A 739 38.23 18.02 1.95
N LEU A 740 38.98 18.18 0.84
CA LEU A 740 39.48 19.47 0.39
C LEU A 740 38.35 20.49 0.27
N GLY A 741 37.26 20.15 -0.42
CA GLY A 741 36.12 21.06 -0.58
C GLY A 741 35.47 21.48 0.75
N LYS A 742 35.38 20.57 1.73
CA LYS A 742 34.83 20.86 3.08
C LYS A 742 35.78 21.67 3.96
N ILE A 743 37.09 21.47 3.82
CA ILE A 743 38.12 22.12 4.65
C ILE A 743 38.40 23.53 4.15
N VAL A 744 38.60 23.70 2.83
CA VAL A 744 38.95 25.01 2.27
C VAL A 744 37.73 25.90 2.06
N GLY A 745 36.55 25.32 1.78
CA GLY A 745 35.32 26.04 1.54
C GLY A 745 35.51 27.26 0.63
N LYS A 746 35.11 28.44 1.09
CA LYS A 746 35.23 29.72 0.36
C LYS A 746 36.67 30.26 0.25
N ALA A 747 37.61 29.73 1.04
CA ALA A 747 39.00 30.19 1.13
C ALA A 747 39.96 29.44 0.19
N ALA A 748 39.46 28.63 -0.75
CA ALA A 748 40.28 27.84 -1.66
C ALA A 748 41.39 28.62 -2.38
N THR A 749 42.53 27.97 -2.56
CA THR A 749 43.65 28.44 -3.38
C THR A 749 43.50 27.96 -4.82
N ASN A 750 44.19 28.61 -5.75
CA ASN A 750 44.19 28.18 -7.16
C ASN A 750 44.75 26.76 -7.29
N ASP A 751 45.74 26.38 -6.48
CA ASP A 751 46.33 25.03 -6.49
C ASP A 751 45.30 23.95 -6.16
N VAL A 752 44.40 24.18 -5.18
CA VAL A 752 43.30 23.25 -4.86
C VAL A 752 42.30 23.16 -6.01
N ILE A 753 41.97 24.29 -6.64
CA ILE A 753 41.06 24.30 -7.80
C ILE A 753 41.67 23.52 -8.96
N SER A 754 42.93 23.77 -9.31
CA SER A 754 43.64 23.06 -10.38
C SER A 754 43.75 21.55 -10.10
N ALA A 755 44.00 21.16 -8.85
CA ALA A 755 44.04 19.76 -8.47
C ALA A 755 42.66 19.06 -8.61
N LEU A 756 41.58 19.72 -8.20
CA LEU A 756 40.20 19.22 -8.39
C LEU A 756 39.82 19.16 -9.88
N LEU A 757 40.25 20.13 -10.69
CA LEU A 757 40.05 20.11 -12.14
C LEU A 757 40.77 18.94 -12.81
N ASN A 758 41.98 18.61 -12.36
CA ASN A 758 42.69 17.41 -12.82
C ASN A 758 41.95 16.13 -12.40
N ALA A 759 41.41 16.08 -11.18
CA ALA A 759 40.64 14.94 -10.68
C ALA A 759 39.31 14.71 -11.43
N LEU A 760 38.75 15.73 -12.11
CA LEU A 760 37.62 15.54 -13.02
C LEU A 760 37.98 14.73 -14.28
N ARG A 761 39.27 14.51 -14.54
CA ARG A 761 39.79 13.70 -15.66
C ARG A 761 40.29 12.33 -15.21
N ASP A 762 40.04 11.95 -13.97
CA ASP A 762 40.44 10.64 -13.43
C ASP A 762 39.69 9.51 -14.18
N GLU A 763 40.37 8.37 -14.33
CA GLU A 763 39.81 7.20 -15.01
C GLU A 763 38.58 6.64 -14.26
N HIS A 764 38.53 6.80 -12.93
CA HIS A 764 37.44 6.29 -12.10
C HIS A 764 36.34 7.33 -11.87
N SER A 765 35.09 6.93 -12.17
CA SER A 765 33.89 7.77 -11.98
C SER A 765 33.71 8.22 -10.53
N SER A 766 34.06 7.38 -9.55
CA SER A 766 34.05 7.70 -8.12
C SER A 766 34.89 8.92 -7.77
N VAL A 767 36.06 9.08 -8.41
CA VAL A 767 36.95 10.23 -8.19
C VAL A 767 36.41 11.48 -8.88
N ARG A 768 35.93 11.35 -10.13
CA ARG A 768 35.27 12.46 -10.84
C ARG A 768 34.06 13.00 -10.06
N TYR A 769 33.27 12.10 -9.46
CA TYR A 769 32.17 12.44 -8.55
C TYR A 769 32.64 13.20 -7.31
N GLY A 770 33.72 12.72 -6.68
CA GLY A 770 34.36 13.39 -5.54
C GLY A 770 34.84 14.79 -5.91
N ALA A 771 35.45 14.95 -7.08
CA ALA A 771 35.93 16.22 -7.61
C ALA A 771 34.78 17.22 -7.84
N CYS A 772 33.68 16.79 -8.48
CA CYS A 772 32.46 17.60 -8.56
C CYS A 772 31.93 17.97 -7.16
N GLY A 773 31.96 17.02 -6.22
CA GLY A 773 31.56 17.23 -4.83
C GLY A 773 32.40 18.26 -4.08
N GLY A 774 33.70 18.26 -4.30
CA GLY A 774 34.64 19.25 -3.77
C GLY A 774 34.41 20.63 -4.36
N LEU A 775 34.34 20.74 -5.70
CA LEU A 775 34.08 22.00 -6.42
C LEU A 775 32.75 22.63 -6.02
N ARG A 776 31.70 21.80 -5.82
CA ARG A 776 30.39 22.22 -5.31
C ARG A 776 30.48 22.99 -3.98
N LYS A 777 31.45 22.68 -3.12
CA LYS A 777 31.62 23.31 -1.79
C LYS A 777 32.46 24.59 -1.82
N ILE A 778 33.21 24.85 -2.90
CA ILE A 778 34.17 25.97 -3.01
C ILE A 778 33.51 27.26 -3.59
N VAL A 779 32.22 27.48 -3.30
CA VAL A 779 31.40 28.54 -3.94
C VAL A 779 32.06 29.93 -3.87
N GLY A 780 32.14 30.62 -5.02
CA GLY A 780 32.71 31.97 -5.16
C GLY A 780 33.95 32.04 -6.03
N LYS A 781 35.10 31.56 -5.51
CA LYS A 781 36.38 31.50 -6.26
C LYS A 781 36.39 30.42 -7.35
N ALA A 782 35.61 29.36 -7.19
CA ALA A 782 35.42 28.32 -8.22
C ALA A 782 34.48 28.75 -9.36
N ALA A 783 33.93 29.97 -9.35
CA ALA A 783 33.09 30.49 -10.42
C ALA A 783 33.94 31.12 -11.54
N THR A 784 34.92 30.36 -12.03
CA THR A 784 35.76 30.71 -13.18
C THR A 784 35.25 30.00 -14.43
N ASP A 785 35.51 30.57 -15.61
CA ASP A 785 35.11 29.96 -16.87
C ASP A 785 35.71 28.55 -17.03
N GLU A 786 36.95 28.35 -16.57
CA GLU A 786 37.62 27.04 -16.59
C GLU A 786 36.87 25.96 -15.80
N VAL A 787 36.39 26.30 -14.59
CA VAL A 787 35.59 25.37 -13.77
C VAL A 787 34.21 25.13 -14.39
N ILE A 788 33.57 26.17 -14.94
CA ILE A 788 32.29 26.03 -15.62
C ILE A 788 32.43 25.11 -16.84
N THR A 789 33.47 25.28 -17.67
CA THR A 789 33.75 24.40 -18.81
C THR A 789 34.03 22.96 -18.37
N ALA A 790 34.77 22.76 -17.28
CA ALA A 790 35.04 21.42 -16.76
C ALA A 790 33.76 20.73 -16.25
N LEU A 791 32.89 21.45 -15.53
CA LEU A 791 31.60 20.94 -15.09
C LEU A 791 30.62 20.69 -16.24
N LEU A 792 30.67 21.51 -17.30
CA LEU A 792 29.92 21.28 -18.55
C LEU A 792 30.32 19.96 -19.21
N ASN A 793 31.62 19.62 -19.20
CA ASN A 793 32.08 18.32 -19.69
C ASN A 793 31.61 17.19 -18.77
N ALA A 794 31.61 17.39 -17.45
CA ALA A 794 31.12 16.40 -16.48
C ALA A 794 29.60 16.14 -16.59
N LEU A 795 28.81 17.06 -17.13
CA LEU A 795 27.40 16.80 -17.48
C LEU A 795 27.23 15.77 -18.61
N ARG A 796 28.31 15.43 -19.34
CA ARG A 796 28.33 14.41 -20.40
C ARG A 796 29.05 13.14 -19.99
N ASP A 797 29.33 12.99 -18.69
CA ASP A 797 30.00 11.81 -18.15
C ASP A 797 29.17 10.54 -18.34
N GLU A 798 29.84 9.40 -18.49
CA GLU A 798 29.19 8.08 -18.58
C GLU A 798 28.42 7.73 -17.30
N SER A 799 28.94 8.12 -16.12
CA SER A 799 28.33 7.85 -14.83
C SER A 799 27.24 8.87 -14.52
N TYR A 800 26.04 8.37 -14.19
CA TYR A 800 24.93 9.23 -13.83
C TYR A 800 25.19 9.99 -12.51
N GLU A 801 25.96 9.40 -11.58
CA GLU A 801 26.33 10.03 -10.32
C GLU A 801 27.18 11.28 -10.56
N VAL A 802 28.11 11.22 -11.52
CA VAL A 802 28.95 12.37 -11.92
C VAL A 802 28.08 13.45 -12.56
N ARG A 803 27.18 13.08 -13.49
CA ARG A 803 26.25 14.03 -14.12
C ARG A 803 25.34 14.72 -13.10
N GLU A 804 24.78 13.97 -12.15
CA GLU A 804 23.96 14.50 -11.05
C GLU A 804 24.75 15.52 -10.23
N ARG A 805 25.96 15.15 -9.81
CA ARG A 805 26.79 16.00 -8.96
C ARG A 805 27.29 17.23 -9.71
N ALA A 806 27.51 17.15 -11.02
CA ALA A 806 27.84 18.29 -11.88
C ALA A 806 26.67 19.28 -12.01
N CYS A 807 25.43 18.80 -12.16
CA CYS A 807 24.23 19.65 -12.10
C CYS A 807 24.17 20.44 -10.79
N GLU A 808 24.35 19.74 -9.66
CA GLU A 808 24.34 20.36 -8.33
C GLU A 808 25.47 21.39 -8.16
N ALA A 809 26.68 21.09 -8.64
CA ALA A 809 27.81 22.00 -8.59
C ALA A 809 27.55 23.29 -9.38
N LEU A 810 27.03 23.17 -10.62
CA LEU A 810 26.66 24.31 -11.46
C LEU A 810 25.54 25.14 -10.81
N GLY A 811 24.53 24.50 -10.24
CA GLY A 811 23.45 25.14 -9.49
C GLY A 811 23.98 26.00 -8.33
N ASN A 812 24.95 25.47 -7.57
CA ASN A 812 25.57 26.18 -6.45
C ASN A 812 26.51 27.32 -6.86
N ILE A 813 27.06 27.32 -8.08
CA ILE A 813 27.79 28.47 -8.63
C ILE A 813 26.83 29.66 -8.85
N GLY A 814 25.55 29.38 -9.11
CA GLY A 814 24.49 30.39 -9.21
C GLY A 814 24.61 31.27 -10.45
N GLU A 815 24.27 32.56 -10.32
CA GLU A 815 24.13 33.51 -11.45
C GLU A 815 25.36 33.61 -12.36
N LYS A 816 26.58 33.35 -11.86
CA LYS A 816 27.80 33.35 -12.69
C LYS A 816 27.85 32.22 -13.71
N ALA A 817 27.13 31.12 -13.46
CA ALA A 817 26.97 30.01 -14.40
C ALA A 817 25.81 30.23 -15.38
N ALA A 818 25.15 31.39 -15.39
CA ALA A 818 23.98 31.68 -16.24
C ALA A 818 24.35 31.99 -17.70
N THR A 819 25.19 31.16 -18.31
CA THR A 819 25.54 31.25 -19.72
C THR A 819 24.57 30.42 -20.57
N ILE A 820 24.48 30.77 -21.86
CA ILE A 820 23.66 30.03 -22.83
C ILE A 820 24.06 28.55 -22.91
N GLU A 821 25.36 28.26 -22.82
CA GLU A 821 25.90 26.90 -22.90
C GLU A 821 25.51 26.05 -21.70
N VAL A 822 25.60 26.60 -20.48
CA VAL A 822 25.18 25.93 -19.24
C VAL A 822 23.69 25.69 -19.22
N VAL A 823 22.88 26.69 -19.56
CA VAL A 823 21.42 26.53 -19.63
C VAL A 823 21.03 25.48 -20.66
N THR A 824 21.66 25.49 -21.84
CA THR A 824 21.40 24.47 -22.88
C THR A 824 21.80 23.07 -22.40
N ALA A 825 22.95 22.93 -21.73
CA ALA A 825 23.40 21.66 -21.19
C ALA A 825 22.46 21.13 -20.10
N LEU A 826 22.00 21.99 -19.18
CA LEU A 826 21.05 21.62 -18.14
C LEU A 826 19.66 21.27 -18.70
N LEU A 827 19.20 21.97 -19.74
CA LEU A 827 17.95 21.62 -20.45
C LEU A 827 18.06 20.25 -21.13
N ASN A 828 19.24 19.89 -21.66
CA ASN A 828 19.48 18.54 -22.17
C ASN A 828 19.52 17.51 -21.04
N ALA A 829 20.08 17.85 -19.86
CA ALA A 829 20.10 16.98 -18.68
C ALA A 829 18.70 16.71 -18.09
N LEU A 830 17.68 17.53 -18.39
CA LEU A 830 16.28 17.21 -18.07
C LEU A 830 15.72 16.01 -18.87
N GLN A 831 16.41 15.60 -19.93
CA GLN A 831 16.05 14.43 -20.74
C GLN A 831 16.86 13.19 -20.35
N ASP A 832 17.70 13.28 -19.32
CA ASP A 832 18.54 12.16 -18.85
C ASP A 832 17.68 10.93 -18.48
N GLU A 833 18.26 9.74 -18.64
CA GLU A 833 17.63 8.48 -18.24
C GLU A 833 17.48 8.39 -16.71
N SER A 834 18.41 9.01 -15.97
CA SER A 834 18.37 9.04 -14.51
C SER A 834 17.44 10.13 -13.98
N TYR A 835 16.53 9.72 -13.10
CA TYR A 835 15.63 10.62 -12.40
C TYR A 835 16.39 11.63 -11.51
N GLU A 836 17.46 11.20 -10.84
CA GLU A 836 18.24 12.09 -9.97
C GLU A 836 18.92 13.22 -10.75
N VAL A 837 19.48 12.91 -11.93
CA VAL A 837 20.05 13.91 -12.84
C VAL A 837 18.99 14.90 -13.28
N THR A 838 17.82 14.39 -13.70
CA THR A 838 16.68 15.24 -14.11
C THR A 838 16.26 16.20 -13.00
N LYS A 839 16.14 15.69 -11.77
CA LYS A 839 15.75 16.49 -10.60
C LYS A 839 16.78 17.58 -10.31
N ARG A 840 18.07 17.23 -10.23
CA ARG A 840 19.14 18.21 -9.96
C ARG A 840 19.31 19.21 -11.09
N ALA A 841 19.09 18.83 -12.33
CA ALA A 841 19.10 19.75 -13.48
C ALA A 841 17.98 20.80 -13.35
N CYS A 842 16.79 20.40 -12.87
CA CYS A 842 15.70 21.34 -12.60
C CYS A 842 16.06 22.31 -11.46
N GLU A 843 16.56 21.80 -10.34
CA GLU A 843 17.03 22.63 -9.21
C GLU A 843 18.16 23.59 -9.62
N ALA A 844 19.11 23.13 -10.44
CA ALA A 844 20.20 23.94 -10.96
C ALA A 844 19.69 25.06 -11.87
N LEU A 845 18.75 24.78 -12.78
CA LEU A 845 18.11 25.80 -13.61
C LEU A 845 17.35 26.83 -12.76
N GLN A 846 16.71 26.42 -11.67
CA GLN A 846 16.06 27.35 -10.74
C GLN A 846 17.08 28.27 -10.04
N ASN A 847 18.24 27.74 -9.64
CA ASN A 847 19.26 28.47 -8.89
C ASN A 847 20.12 29.40 -9.76
N ILE A 848 20.31 29.08 -11.04
CA ILE A 848 21.18 29.84 -11.95
C ILE A 848 20.44 31.01 -12.62
N VAL A 849 19.17 30.83 -12.99
CA VAL A 849 18.44 31.72 -13.91
C VAL A 849 17.72 32.86 -13.15
N GLY A 850 18.38 33.42 -12.14
CA GLY A 850 17.88 34.57 -11.35
C GLY A 850 17.82 35.89 -12.11
N LYS A 851 17.97 37.03 -11.41
CA LYS A 851 17.83 38.38 -12.00
C LYS A 851 18.89 38.71 -13.06
N ALA A 852 19.93 37.88 -13.22
CA ALA A 852 21.04 38.07 -14.15
C ALA A 852 20.84 37.46 -15.56
N ALA A 853 19.70 36.81 -15.85
CA ALA A 853 19.48 36.16 -17.16
C ALA A 853 19.58 37.14 -18.34
N THR A 854 20.31 36.74 -19.39
CA THR A 854 20.46 37.51 -20.63
C THR A 854 19.29 37.26 -21.60
N ASN A 855 19.08 38.14 -22.58
CA ASN A 855 18.06 37.95 -23.62
C ASN A 855 18.26 36.65 -24.42
N GLU A 856 19.50 36.20 -24.56
CA GLU A 856 19.85 34.94 -25.22
C GLU A 856 19.37 33.72 -24.39
N VAL A 857 19.58 33.73 -23.07
CA VAL A 857 19.07 32.70 -22.15
C VAL A 857 17.54 32.64 -22.17
N ILE A 858 16.88 33.81 -22.14
CA ILE A 858 15.42 33.90 -22.24
C ILE A 858 14.93 33.31 -23.58
N THR A 859 15.66 33.56 -24.67
CA THR A 859 15.34 33.03 -26.00
C THR A 859 15.49 31.51 -26.06
N ALA A 860 16.54 30.94 -25.46
CA ALA A 860 16.72 29.49 -25.39
C ALA A 860 15.64 28.81 -24.56
N LEU A 861 15.30 29.37 -23.39
CA LEU A 861 14.21 28.86 -22.54
C LEU A 861 12.86 28.94 -23.26
N ARG A 862 12.59 30.02 -23.99
CA ARG A 862 11.40 30.15 -24.84
C ARG A 862 11.34 29.05 -25.92
N ASN A 863 12.46 28.75 -26.56
CA ASN A 863 12.52 27.68 -27.56
C ASN A 863 12.31 26.29 -26.90
N ALA A 864 12.82 26.10 -25.68
CA ALA A 864 12.65 24.87 -24.91
C ALA A 864 11.19 24.57 -24.52
N LEU A 865 10.33 25.59 -24.42
CA LEU A 865 8.87 25.40 -24.25
C LEU A 865 8.20 24.64 -25.41
N ARG A 866 8.86 24.55 -26.57
CA ARG A 866 8.38 23.80 -27.75
C ARG A 866 8.99 22.40 -27.87
N ASN A 867 9.82 21.99 -26.91
CA ASN A 867 10.45 20.67 -26.93
C ASN A 867 9.40 19.55 -26.82
N GLN A 868 9.65 18.38 -27.41
CA GLN A 868 8.76 17.22 -27.33
C GLN A 868 8.75 16.56 -25.94
N ASP A 869 9.86 16.64 -25.19
CA ASP A 869 9.95 16.13 -23.82
C ASP A 869 9.27 17.11 -22.84
N TYR A 870 8.37 16.56 -22.02
CA TYR A 870 7.59 17.32 -21.05
C TYR A 870 8.42 17.86 -19.89
N ARG A 871 9.51 17.18 -19.52
CA ARG A 871 10.43 17.56 -18.44
C ARG A 871 11.16 18.85 -18.81
N VAL A 872 11.60 18.95 -20.06
CA VAL A 872 12.24 20.15 -20.63
C VAL A 872 11.28 21.32 -20.63
N ARG A 873 10.02 21.10 -21.04
CA ARG A 873 8.99 22.15 -21.01
C ARG A 873 8.70 22.63 -19.58
N SER A 874 8.57 21.71 -18.64
CA SER A 874 8.30 22.02 -17.23
C SER A 874 9.46 22.81 -16.60
N GLY A 875 10.70 22.36 -16.78
CA GLY A 875 11.89 23.08 -16.30
C GLY A 875 12.04 24.47 -16.95
N ALA A 876 11.70 24.60 -18.23
CA ALA A 876 11.68 25.89 -18.91
C ALA A 876 10.60 26.85 -18.36
N CYS A 877 9.39 26.35 -18.03
CA CYS A 877 8.34 27.13 -17.37
C CYS A 877 8.84 27.67 -16.01
N ASP A 878 9.40 26.81 -15.17
CA ASP A 878 9.84 27.18 -13.83
C ASP A 878 10.99 28.21 -13.89
N ALA A 879 11.97 27.99 -14.78
CA ALA A 879 13.08 28.91 -14.99
C ALA A 879 12.61 30.28 -15.50
N LEU A 880 11.71 30.33 -16.49
CA LEU A 880 11.13 31.59 -16.99
C LEU A 880 10.32 32.33 -15.93
N GLY A 881 9.57 31.61 -15.10
CA GLY A 881 8.87 32.18 -13.96
C GLY A 881 9.81 32.82 -12.94
N ASN A 882 10.97 32.21 -12.67
CA ASN A 882 11.95 32.75 -11.73
C ASN A 882 12.75 33.95 -12.29
N ILE A 883 12.92 34.07 -13.62
CA ILE A 883 13.46 35.28 -14.26
C ILE A 883 12.56 36.50 -13.99
N GLY A 884 11.25 36.28 -13.89
CA GLY A 884 10.25 37.31 -13.59
C GLY A 884 10.15 38.36 -14.72
N GLU A 885 10.10 39.64 -14.35
CA GLU A 885 9.80 40.76 -15.26
C GLU A 885 10.68 40.83 -16.52
N LYS A 886 11.95 40.39 -16.46
CA LYS A 886 12.84 40.38 -17.63
C LYS A 886 12.40 39.41 -18.73
N ALA A 887 11.71 38.33 -18.37
CA ALA A 887 11.17 37.36 -19.31
C ALA A 887 9.83 37.79 -19.94
N ALA A 888 9.30 38.96 -19.57
CA ALA A 888 7.96 39.40 -19.93
C ALA A 888 7.83 39.97 -21.36
N THR A 889 8.35 39.26 -22.36
CA THR A 889 8.16 39.63 -23.77
C THR A 889 6.90 38.98 -24.32
N ASN A 890 6.28 39.60 -25.32
CA ASN A 890 5.08 39.05 -25.99
C ASN A 890 5.30 37.62 -26.48
N GLU A 891 6.50 37.33 -26.98
CA GLU A 891 6.88 36.04 -27.52
C GLU A 891 7.00 34.96 -26.44
N VAL A 892 7.51 35.30 -25.26
CA VAL A 892 7.61 34.38 -24.11
C VAL A 892 6.24 34.12 -23.50
N VAL A 893 5.44 35.17 -23.30
CA VAL A 893 4.05 35.02 -22.79
C VAL A 893 3.22 34.16 -23.73
N THR A 894 3.32 34.40 -25.04
CA THR A 894 2.65 33.58 -26.06
C THR A 894 3.16 32.14 -26.07
N ALA A 895 4.46 31.92 -25.88
CA ALA A 895 5.04 30.59 -25.82
C ALA A 895 4.62 29.83 -24.55
N LEU A 896 4.59 30.48 -23.38
CA LEU A 896 4.14 29.91 -22.11
C LEU A 896 2.66 29.50 -22.17
N LEU A 897 1.83 30.31 -22.84
CA LEU A 897 0.42 29.97 -23.05
C LEU A 897 0.28 28.75 -23.96
N ASN A 898 1.05 28.65 -25.05
CA ASN A 898 0.97 27.54 -26.01
C ASN A 898 1.65 26.24 -25.52
N ALA A 899 2.57 26.31 -24.58
CA ALA A 899 3.33 25.17 -24.06
C ALA A 899 2.46 23.99 -23.54
N PRO A 900 1.29 24.20 -22.90
CA PRO A 900 0.47 23.13 -22.32
C PRO A 900 -0.56 22.48 -23.27
N ARG A 901 -0.58 22.82 -24.57
CA ARG A 901 -1.55 22.26 -25.54
C ARG A 901 -1.49 20.72 -25.56
N GLY A 902 -2.59 20.06 -25.18
CA GLY A 902 -2.74 18.59 -25.20
C GLY A 902 -2.07 17.82 -24.05
N GLN A 903 -1.75 18.48 -22.92
CA GLN A 903 -0.88 17.91 -21.88
C GLN A 903 -1.48 17.85 -20.47
N VAL A 904 -0.76 17.16 -19.59
CA VAL A 904 -1.06 16.80 -18.19
C VAL A 904 -1.24 18.05 -17.29
N SER A 905 -2.12 17.98 -16.28
CA SER A 905 -2.58 19.13 -15.45
C SER A 905 -1.46 19.96 -14.79
N TRP A 906 -0.40 19.33 -14.29
CA TRP A 906 0.73 20.01 -13.65
C TRP A 906 1.56 20.93 -14.57
N ILE A 907 1.68 20.66 -15.87
CA ILE A 907 2.39 21.58 -16.80
C ILE A 907 1.58 22.85 -17.00
N LYS A 908 0.25 22.73 -17.02
CA LYS A 908 -0.66 23.88 -17.02
C LYS A 908 -0.47 24.72 -15.76
N ARG A 909 -0.30 24.07 -14.62
CA ARG A 909 0.00 24.72 -13.33
C ARG A 909 1.35 25.42 -13.33
N ASN A 910 2.43 24.79 -13.80
CA ASN A 910 3.74 25.43 -13.83
C ASN A 910 3.75 26.62 -14.80
N ALA A 911 3.09 26.50 -15.95
CA ALA A 911 2.93 27.60 -16.90
C ALA A 911 2.10 28.76 -16.31
N SER A 912 1.02 28.47 -15.58
CA SER A 912 0.19 29.49 -14.93
C SER A 912 0.95 30.18 -13.79
N GLN A 913 1.71 29.43 -12.98
CA GLN A 913 2.56 29.98 -11.93
C GLN A 913 3.69 30.85 -12.51
N ALA A 914 4.31 30.43 -13.63
CA ALA A 914 5.31 31.23 -14.32
C ALA A 914 4.71 32.54 -14.85
N LEU A 915 3.52 32.49 -15.46
CA LEU A 915 2.80 33.69 -15.91
C LEU A 915 2.45 34.62 -14.74
N GLY A 916 2.02 34.08 -13.60
CA GLY A 916 1.75 34.85 -12.39
C GLY A 916 2.99 35.57 -11.85
N LYS A 917 4.16 34.90 -11.83
CA LYS A 917 5.43 35.50 -11.40
C LYS A 917 5.96 36.57 -12.37
N ILE A 918 5.69 36.45 -13.66
CA ILE A 918 6.08 37.43 -14.69
C ILE A 918 5.14 38.67 -14.68
N GLY A 919 3.91 38.51 -14.20
CA GLY A 919 2.78 39.43 -14.40
C GLY A 919 2.73 40.70 -13.56
N GLU A 920 3.50 40.90 -12.48
CA GLU A 920 3.28 42.06 -11.59
C GLU A 920 3.71 43.44 -12.18
N ARG A 921 4.53 43.51 -13.23
CA ARG A 921 4.96 44.82 -13.81
C ARG A 921 5.13 44.92 -15.33
N ALA A 922 4.91 43.87 -16.11
CA ALA A 922 4.97 43.96 -17.57
C ALA A 922 3.63 44.38 -18.16
N LYS A 923 3.63 45.18 -19.26
CA LYS A 923 2.45 45.77 -19.94
C LYS A 923 1.17 44.97 -19.71
N MET A 924 0.45 45.33 -18.66
CA MET A 924 -0.61 44.54 -18.07
C MET A 924 -1.77 44.35 -19.06
N SER A 925 -1.95 45.26 -20.01
CA SER A 925 -2.87 45.14 -21.14
C SER A 925 -2.63 43.89 -21.99
N ILE A 926 -1.38 43.49 -22.23
CA ILE A 926 -1.04 42.31 -23.04
C ILE A 926 -1.29 41.02 -22.24
N VAL A 927 -0.96 41.03 -20.95
CA VAL A 927 -1.21 39.90 -20.03
C VAL A 927 -2.71 39.69 -19.87
N ILE A 928 -3.48 40.75 -19.62
CA ILE A 928 -4.95 40.73 -19.59
C ILE A 928 -5.49 40.19 -20.92
N CYS A 929 -4.99 40.70 -22.06
CA CYS A 929 -5.45 40.28 -23.37
C CYS A 929 -5.30 38.76 -23.60
N ASN A 930 -4.13 38.24 -23.25
CA ASN A 930 -3.81 36.86 -23.49
C ASN A 930 -4.45 35.91 -22.46
N VAL A 931 -4.59 36.32 -21.19
CA VAL A 931 -5.32 35.57 -20.16
C VAL A 931 -6.81 35.46 -20.50
N VAL A 932 -7.44 36.57 -20.93
CA VAL A 932 -8.85 36.58 -21.36
C VAL A 932 -9.07 35.68 -22.58
N THR A 933 -8.12 35.70 -23.53
CA THR A 933 -8.17 34.81 -24.68
C THR A 933 -8.03 33.34 -24.26
N ALA A 934 -7.11 33.03 -23.34
CA ALA A 934 -6.95 31.68 -22.80
C ALA A 934 -8.19 31.16 -22.06
N ILE A 935 -8.90 32.01 -21.29
CA ILE A 935 -10.15 31.62 -20.62
C ILE A 935 -11.26 31.37 -21.64
N ASN A 936 -11.41 32.24 -22.64
CA ASN A 936 -12.43 32.10 -23.68
C ASN A 936 -12.21 30.87 -24.55
N ASP A 937 -10.96 30.53 -24.85
CA ASP A 937 -10.60 29.34 -25.61
C ASP A 937 -10.66 28.05 -24.76
N GLY A 938 -10.94 28.17 -23.45
CA GLY A 938 -11.13 27.04 -22.51
C GLY A 938 -9.85 26.47 -21.90
N TRP A 939 -8.76 27.23 -21.87
CA TRP A 939 -7.42 26.77 -21.45
C TRP A 939 -7.14 26.96 -19.97
N MET A 940 -7.74 27.99 -19.35
CA MET A 940 -7.74 28.22 -17.90
C MET A 940 -9.10 27.82 -17.31
N ASP A 941 -9.08 26.93 -16.32
CA ASP A 941 -10.28 26.51 -15.60
C ASP A 941 -10.56 27.46 -14.42
N MET A 942 -11.65 28.22 -14.50
CA MET A 942 -12.05 29.19 -13.48
C MET A 942 -12.67 28.53 -12.22
N ASN A 943 -12.74 27.19 -12.18
CA ASN A 943 -13.14 26.44 -10.98
C ASN A 943 -11.98 26.23 -9.99
N GLY A 944 -10.73 26.40 -10.43
CA GLY A 944 -9.53 26.30 -9.59
C GLY A 944 -9.25 27.58 -8.78
N MET A 945 -8.86 27.43 -7.52
CA MET A 945 -8.63 28.57 -6.61
C MET A 945 -7.40 29.41 -7.04
N GLU A 946 -6.30 28.79 -7.47
CA GLU A 946 -5.07 29.50 -7.86
C GLU A 946 -5.23 30.25 -9.19
N GLU A 947 -5.89 29.63 -10.19
CA GLU A 947 -6.16 30.24 -11.50
C GLU A 947 -7.12 31.42 -11.40
N ARG A 948 -8.12 31.31 -10.52
CA ARG A 948 -9.08 32.37 -10.23
C ARG A 948 -8.43 33.54 -9.50
N ASP A 949 -7.62 33.29 -8.48
CA ASP A 949 -6.84 34.33 -7.78
C ASP A 949 -5.91 35.07 -8.75
N CYS A 950 -5.27 34.35 -9.68
CA CYS A 950 -4.45 34.95 -10.72
C CYS A 950 -5.27 35.87 -11.63
N PHE A 951 -6.46 35.42 -12.07
CA PHE A 951 -7.37 36.24 -12.88
C PHE A 951 -7.82 37.49 -12.12
N GLU A 952 -8.26 37.35 -10.88
CA GLU A 952 -8.76 38.44 -10.02
C GLU A 952 -7.67 39.48 -9.72
N ARG A 953 -6.44 39.07 -9.43
CA ARG A 953 -5.29 39.99 -9.32
C ARG A 953 -5.00 40.72 -10.62
N THR A 954 -5.08 40.01 -11.75
CA THR A 954 -4.83 40.59 -13.08
C THR A 954 -5.86 41.67 -13.42
N ILE A 955 -7.15 41.44 -13.11
CA ILE A 955 -8.21 42.39 -13.43
C ILE A 955 -8.39 43.53 -12.42
N SER A 956 -7.85 43.39 -11.21
CA SER A 956 -7.84 44.45 -10.19
C SER A 956 -6.83 45.57 -10.50
N SER A 957 -5.98 45.41 -11.53
CA SER A 957 -4.98 46.39 -11.92
C SER A 957 -5.58 47.55 -12.72
N TYR A 958 -5.74 48.71 -12.06
CA TYR A 958 -6.27 49.93 -12.67
C TYR A 958 -5.50 50.38 -13.91
N LEU A 959 -4.16 50.39 -13.82
CA LEU A 959 -3.30 50.86 -14.90
C LEU A 959 -3.41 49.99 -16.16
N GLY A 960 -3.52 48.67 -15.98
CA GLY A 960 -3.64 47.71 -17.07
C GLY A 960 -4.98 47.79 -17.79
N MET A 961 -6.06 47.95 -17.02
CA MET A 961 -7.41 48.08 -17.56
C MET A 961 -7.60 49.38 -18.34
N LYS A 962 -6.98 50.48 -17.89
CA LYS A 962 -7.06 51.79 -18.55
C LYS A 962 -6.54 51.78 -19.99
N GLU A 963 -5.57 50.92 -20.29
CA GLU A 963 -4.93 50.83 -21.62
C GLU A 963 -5.64 49.87 -22.61
N LEU A 964 -6.77 49.27 -22.23
CA LEU A 964 -7.47 48.30 -23.08
C LEU A 964 -8.24 48.98 -24.23
N GLU A 965 -8.17 48.38 -25.42
CA GLU A 965 -8.98 48.78 -26.57
C GLU A 965 -10.45 48.33 -26.43
N THR A 966 -11.37 49.09 -27.03
CA THR A 966 -12.83 48.88 -26.96
C THR A 966 -13.27 47.46 -27.30
N ALA A 967 -12.67 46.83 -28.31
CA ALA A 967 -12.99 45.45 -28.70
C ALA A 967 -12.64 44.44 -27.61
N MET A 968 -11.57 44.71 -26.85
CA MET A 968 -11.11 43.82 -25.79
C MET A 968 -11.91 43.99 -24.51
N ILE A 969 -12.30 45.22 -24.17
CA ILE A 969 -13.21 45.49 -23.04
C ILE A 969 -14.51 44.70 -23.23
N LYS A 970 -15.05 44.65 -24.46
CA LYS A 970 -16.24 43.84 -24.78
C LYS A 970 -16.00 42.33 -24.62
N LYS A 971 -14.85 41.80 -25.03
CA LYS A 971 -14.49 40.38 -24.84
C LYS A 971 -14.30 40.02 -23.36
N LEU A 972 -13.68 40.90 -22.59
CA LEU A 972 -13.54 40.76 -21.14
C LEU A 972 -14.92 40.73 -20.47
N TYR A 973 -15.85 41.61 -20.88
CA TYR A 973 -17.21 41.65 -20.34
C TYR A 973 -17.96 40.33 -20.57
N LEU A 974 -17.90 39.80 -21.80
CA LEU A 974 -18.49 38.50 -22.14
C LEU A 974 -17.88 37.37 -21.30
N CYS A 975 -16.56 37.38 -21.10
CA CYS A 975 -15.88 36.38 -20.27
C CYS A 975 -16.39 36.40 -18.82
N VAL A 976 -16.50 37.58 -18.21
CA VAL A 976 -17.01 37.75 -16.84
C VAL A 976 -18.46 37.25 -16.72
N MET A 977 -19.31 37.60 -17.68
CA MET A 977 -20.73 37.24 -17.68
C MET A 977 -20.96 35.74 -17.91
N HIS A 978 -20.29 35.13 -18.91
CA HIS A 978 -20.51 33.72 -19.27
C HIS A 978 -19.88 32.72 -18.28
N LYS A 979 -18.80 33.10 -17.59
CA LYS A 979 -18.08 32.22 -16.65
C LYS A 979 -18.43 32.47 -15.18
N ASN A 980 -19.44 33.31 -14.91
CA ASN A 980 -19.99 33.58 -13.58
C ASN A 980 -18.92 34.02 -12.56
N VAL A 981 -17.96 34.83 -13.01
CA VAL A 981 -16.88 35.32 -12.15
C VAL A 981 -17.46 36.34 -11.19
N ARG A 982 -17.38 36.08 -9.88
CA ARG A 982 -17.86 37.02 -8.86
C ARG A 982 -16.89 38.18 -8.76
N LEU A 983 -17.24 39.34 -9.33
CA LEU A 983 -16.49 40.59 -9.20
C LEU A 983 -16.59 41.23 -7.79
N ASN A 984 -17.04 40.50 -6.78
CA ASN A 984 -17.48 41.04 -5.49
C ASN A 984 -16.39 41.83 -4.75
N ASP A 985 -15.11 41.56 -5.04
CA ASP A 985 -13.96 42.22 -4.41
C ASP A 985 -13.43 43.43 -5.20
N ILE A 986 -13.96 43.70 -6.41
CA ILE A 986 -13.60 44.86 -7.22
C ILE A 986 -14.71 45.90 -7.10
N ALA A 987 -14.41 47.03 -6.45
CA ALA A 987 -15.39 48.05 -6.12
C ALA A 987 -15.95 48.73 -7.39
N SER A 988 -17.26 49.05 -7.42
CA SER A 988 -17.93 49.60 -8.62
C SER A 988 -17.41 51.00 -9.01
N ASP A 989 -16.82 51.71 -8.06
CA ASP A 989 -16.08 52.96 -8.26
C ASP A 989 -14.86 52.78 -9.19
N HIS A 990 -14.21 51.62 -9.17
CA HIS A 990 -13.06 51.29 -10.02
C HIS A 990 -13.42 51.34 -11.50
N PHE A 991 -14.50 50.65 -11.90
CA PHE A 991 -14.98 50.65 -13.28
C PHE A 991 -15.60 52.00 -13.68
N MET A 992 -16.21 52.72 -12.73
CA MET A 992 -16.68 54.08 -12.98
C MET A 992 -15.54 55.05 -13.25
N THR A 993 -14.45 54.92 -12.52
CA THR A 993 -13.27 55.77 -12.73
C THR A 993 -12.65 55.45 -14.09
N LEU A 994 -12.54 54.16 -14.46
CA LEU A 994 -12.10 53.76 -15.80
C LEU A 994 -13.03 54.31 -16.90
N PHE A 995 -14.34 54.19 -16.74
CA PHE A 995 -15.34 54.68 -17.69
C PHE A 995 -15.24 56.20 -17.91
N LEU A 996 -15.08 56.96 -16.84
CA LEU A 996 -15.00 58.42 -16.88
C LEU A 996 -13.64 58.92 -17.36
N GLU A 997 -12.54 58.31 -16.93
CA GLU A 997 -11.19 58.74 -17.32
C GLU A 997 -10.80 58.34 -18.74
N THR A 998 -11.25 57.17 -19.20
CA THR A 998 -10.96 56.72 -20.58
C THR A 998 -11.93 57.29 -21.61
N GLU A 999 -13.06 57.83 -21.17
CA GLU A 999 -14.19 58.22 -22.02
C GLU A 999 -14.59 57.09 -23.00
N ASN A 1000 -14.39 55.81 -22.62
CA ASN A 1000 -14.70 54.66 -23.46
C ASN A 1000 -16.03 54.00 -23.06
N VAL A 1001 -17.02 54.12 -23.95
CA VAL A 1001 -18.37 53.57 -23.79
C VAL A 1001 -18.41 52.07 -23.49
N ALA A 1002 -17.38 51.30 -23.88
CA ALA A 1002 -17.35 49.86 -23.62
C ALA A 1002 -17.23 49.50 -22.13
N TRP A 1003 -16.87 50.44 -21.25
CA TRP A 1003 -16.89 50.22 -19.80
C TRP A 1003 -18.28 50.37 -19.18
N ALA A 1004 -19.24 50.97 -19.89
CA ALA A 1004 -20.60 51.20 -19.38
C ALA A 1004 -21.33 49.93 -18.88
N PRO A 1005 -21.21 48.76 -19.55
CA PRO A 1005 -21.79 47.52 -19.04
C PRO A 1005 -21.14 47.03 -17.73
N PHE A 1006 -19.84 47.21 -17.53
CA PHE A 1006 -19.16 46.86 -16.27
C PHE A 1006 -19.63 47.71 -15.10
N VAL A 1007 -19.82 49.01 -15.34
CA VAL A 1007 -20.39 49.94 -14.36
C VAL A 1007 -21.80 49.50 -13.95
N ALA A 1008 -22.67 49.26 -14.94
CA ALA A 1008 -24.06 48.87 -14.69
C ALA A 1008 -24.14 47.52 -13.95
N TYR A 1009 -23.33 46.55 -14.36
CA TYR A 1009 -23.28 45.22 -13.73
C TYR A 1009 -22.69 45.25 -12.32
N GLY A 1010 -21.62 46.03 -12.10
CA GLY A 1010 -21.01 46.22 -10.78
C GLY A 1010 -21.95 46.93 -9.80
N ALA A 1011 -22.68 47.95 -10.27
CA ALA A 1011 -23.69 48.63 -9.46
C ALA A 1011 -24.85 47.70 -9.06
N LEU A 1012 -25.33 46.86 -9.99
CA LEU A 1012 -26.34 45.85 -9.69
C LEU A 1012 -25.88 44.86 -8.61
N LEU A 1013 -24.68 44.29 -8.74
CA LEU A 1013 -24.16 43.30 -7.79
C LEU A 1013 -23.96 43.86 -6.38
N GLN A 1014 -23.62 45.15 -6.27
CA GLN A 1014 -23.39 45.84 -5.00
C GLN A 1014 -24.67 46.49 -4.43
N GLY A 1015 -25.79 46.48 -5.16
CA GLY A 1015 -27.05 47.10 -4.75
C GLY A 1015 -27.04 48.64 -4.82
N ASN A 1016 -26.14 49.22 -5.62
CA ASN A 1016 -25.94 50.66 -5.69
C ASN A 1016 -26.89 51.29 -6.73
N ALA A 1017 -27.56 52.39 -6.36
CA ALA A 1017 -28.42 53.14 -7.28
C ALA A 1017 -27.59 54.16 -8.08
N ILE A 1018 -27.73 54.15 -9.41
CA ILE A 1018 -27.15 55.16 -10.32
C ILE A 1018 -28.24 56.16 -10.70
N THR A 1019 -28.06 57.43 -10.33
CA THR A 1019 -29.02 58.52 -10.57
C THR A 1019 -28.38 59.60 -11.43
N ILE A 1020 -29.09 60.09 -12.45
CA ILE A 1020 -28.61 61.16 -13.33
C ILE A 1020 -29.17 62.49 -12.84
N THR A 1021 -28.30 63.48 -12.66
CA THR A 1021 -28.66 64.82 -12.17
C THR A 1021 -28.79 65.82 -13.32
N GLU A 1022 -29.58 66.89 -13.12
CA GLU A 1022 -29.97 67.87 -14.14
C GLU A 1022 -28.79 68.61 -14.83
N LYS A 1023 -27.57 68.51 -14.31
CA LYS A 1023 -26.35 69.12 -14.87
C LYS A 1023 -25.37 68.11 -15.48
N ASN A 1024 -25.87 67.04 -16.09
CA ASN A 1024 -25.06 65.95 -16.65
C ASN A 1024 -24.12 65.30 -15.61
N GLY A 1025 -24.54 65.27 -14.33
CA GLY A 1025 -23.83 64.56 -13.28
C GLY A 1025 -24.40 63.17 -13.07
N ILE A 1026 -23.56 62.19 -12.76
CA ILE A 1026 -23.99 60.89 -12.25
C ILE A 1026 -23.75 60.86 -10.75
N ARG A 1027 -24.78 60.51 -10.01
CA ARG A 1027 -24.71 60.22 -8.58
C ARG A 1027 -24.84 58.72 -8.38
N MET A 1028 -23.84 58.11 -7.73
CA MET A 1028 -23.91 56.72 -7.29
C MET A 1028 -23.99 56.67 -5.78
N CYS A 1029 -25.02 56.02 -5.27
CA CYS A 1029 -25.20 55.82 -3.84
C CYS A 1029 -24.75 54.40 -3.49
N ASP A 1030 -23.72 54.29 -2.64
CA ASP A 1030 -23.32 53.02 -2.05
C ASP A 1030 -23.58 53.00 -0.53
N SER A 1031 -23.28 51.87 0.12
CA SER A 1031 -23.43 51.71 1.58
C SER A 1031 -22.50 52.59 2.44
N LYS A 1032 -21.57 53.33 1.83
CA LYS A 1032 -20.56 54.19 2.49
C LYS A 1032 -20.74 55.68 2.20
N GLY A 1033 -21.56 56.07 1.21
CA GLY A 1033 -21.87 57.47 0.91
C GLY A 1033 -22.36 57.72 -0.51
N VAL A 1034 -22.53 59.00 -0.84
CA VAL A 1034 -22.95 59.47 -2.16
C VAL A 1034 -21.72 59.94 -2.94
N LEU A 1035 -21.38 59.24 -4.02
CA LEU A 1035 -20.33 59.64 -4.96
C LEU A 1035 -20.96 60.40 -6.13
N GLU A 1036 -20.51 61.63 -6.38
CA GLU A 1036 -20.94 62.43 -7.52
C GLU A 1036 -19.82 62.58 -8.55
N PHE A 1037 -20.14 62.26 -9.79
CA PHE A 1037 -19.25 62.37 -10.94
C PHE A 1037 -19.87 63.32 -11.98
N SER A 1038 -19.05 64.16 -12.61
CA SER A 1038 -19.51 65.04 -13.69
C SER A 1038 -19.12 64.45 -15.04
N ILE A 1039 -20.10 64.24 -15.94
CA ILE A 1039 -19.85 63.78 -17.31
C ILE A 1039 -19.72 64.98 -18.24
N ARG A 1040 -18.65 64.97 -19.04
CA ARG A 1040 -18.34 66.04 -20.00
C ARG A 1040 -18.99 65.84 -21.38
N ARG A 1041 -19.38 64.62 -21.75
CA ARG A 1041 -19.97 64.28 -23.06
C ARG A 1041 -21.30 63.53 -22.94
N HIS A 1042 -22.33 63.99 -23.66
CA HIS A 1042 -23.65 63.36 -23.65
C HIS A 1042 -23.64 61.88 -24.11
N GLU A 1043 -22.79 61.52 -25.07
CA GLU A 1043 -22.69 60.15 -25.60
C GLU A 1043 -22.32 59.09 -24.54
N LEU A 1044 -21.51 59.46 -23.53
CA LEU A 1044 -21.16 58.57 -22.42
C LEU A 1044 -22.37 58.33 -21.52
N LEU A 1045 -23.12 59.38 -21.23
CA LEU A 1045 -24.32 59.28 -20.41
C LEU A 1045 -25.37 58.40 -21.08
N ASP A 1046 -25.59 58.57 -22.39
CA ASP A 1046 -26.52 57.77 -23.17
C ASP A 1046 -26.09 56.30 -23.20
N SER A 1047 -24.80 56.01 -23.41
CA SER A 1047 -24.29 54.64 -23.38
C SER A 1047 -24.43 53.95 -22.02
N LEU A 1048 -24.30 54.69 -20.91
CA LEU A 1048 -24.52 54.14 -19.57
C LEU A 1048 -25.99 53.88 -19.29
N VAL A 1049 -26.87 54.79 -19.71
CA VAL A 1049 -28.32 54.60 -19.62
C VAL A 1049 -28.77 53.40 -20.43
N GLU A 1050 -28.23 53.24 -21.64
CA GLU A 1050 -28.52 52.11 -22.51
C GLU A 1050 -27.99 50.81 -21.93
N ALA A 1051 -26.76 50.79 -21.40
CA ALA A 1051 -26.21 49.63 -20.70
C ALA A 1051 -27.05 49.21 -19.47
N CYS A 1052 -27.53 50.16 -18.66
CA CYS A 1052 -28.45 49.89 -17.55
C CYS A 1052 -29.81 49.34 -18.03
N ARG A 1053 -30.33 49.83 -19.16
CA ARG A 1053 -31.56 49.31 -19.79
C ARG A 1053 -31.38 47.90 -20.35
N ASP A 1054 -30.27 47.64 -21.00
CA ASP A 1054 -29.92 46.32 -21.56
C ASP A 1054 -29.67 45.29 -20.47
N LEU A 1055 -29.07 45.70 -19.35
CA LEU A 1055 -28.96 44.87 -18.17
C LEU A 1055 -30.35 44.53 -17.63
N LYS A 1056 -31.23 45.54 -17.48
CA LYS A 1056 -32.62 45.36 -17.01
C LYS A 1056 -33.44 44.45 -17.95
N SER A 1057 -33.22 44.51 -19.26
CA SER A 1057 -33.91 43.66 -20.24
C SER A 1057 -33.36 42.22 -20.24
N SER A 1058 -32.04 42.03 -20.14
CA SER A 1058 -31.42 40.70 -19.98
C SER A 1058 -31.79 40.03 -18.65
N LEU A 1059 -32.00 40.80 -17.57
CA LEU A 1059 -32.40 40.30 -16.25
C LEU A 1059 -33.87 39.83 -16.19
N MET A 1060 -34.71 40.14 -17.19
CA MET A 1060 -36.05 39.55 -17.31
C MET A 1060 -36.04 38.06 -17.70
N GLY A 1061 -34.87 37.48 -17.95
CA GLY A 1061 -34.64 36.04 -17.99
C GLY A 1061 -33.82 35.54 -16.80
N GLY A 1062 -34.50 35.15 -15.71
CA GLY A 1062 -33.96 34.22 -14.69
C GLY A 1062 -33.15 34.77 -13.51
N LEU A 1063 -32.83 36.07 -13.45
CA LEU A 1063 -32.05 36.65 -12.34
C LEU A 1063 -32.80 37.68 -11.48
N LEU A 1064 -34.14 37.68 -11.53
CA LEU A 1064 -34.96 38.56 -10.68
C LEU A 1064 -35.06 38.07 -9.21
N VAL A 1065 -34.83 36.78 -8.94
CA VAL A 1065 -35.12 36.19 -7.62
C VAL A 1065 -34.07 36.52 -6.55
N ALA A 1066 -32.85 36.92 -6.92
CA ALA A 1066 -31.80 37.26 -5.94
C ALA A 1066 -31.67 38.78 -5.67
N VAL A 1067 -32.20 39.63 -6.55
CA VAL A 1067 -32.07 41.09 -6.43
C VAL A 1067 -33.34 41.72 -5.82
N GLU A 1068 -34.51 41.08 -5.89
CA GLU A 1068 -35.72 41.55 -5.18
C GLU A 1068 -35.69 41.37 -3.64
N GLN A 1069 -34.66 40.72 -3.08
CA GLN A 1069 -34.48 40.54 -1.62
C GLN A 1069 -33.40 41.42 -0.99
N ARG A 1070 -32.81 42.39 -1.70
CA ARG A 1070 -31.89 43.37 -1.12
C ARG A 1070 -32.21 44.81 -1.48
#